data_AF-A0A958VW79-F1
#
_entry.id   AF-A0A958VW79-F1
#
_cell.length_a   1.000
_cell.length_b   1.000
_cell.length_c   1.000
_cell.angle_alpha   90.00
_cell.angle_beta   90.00
_cell.angle_gamma   90.00
#
_symmetry.space_group_name_H-M   'P 1'
#
loop_
_entity.id
_entity.type
_entity.pdbx_description
1 polymer ?
#
loop_
_entity_poly.entity_id
_entity_poly.type
_entity_poly.pdbx_seq_one_letter_code
_entity_poly.pdbx_strand_id
1 'polypeptide(L)'
;MTFFRSVLLVTCTFFALSAQAQSSGTMPDVNERPVANAIQLNGDPVIDGEIINEDFWKDIPSFDGLKQIRPYAGQPASEKTDIRIGYTETMLYVAVVCYDSQPDKLVVSDARRDASLDGTDSFLFIIDTYHDKQNGFVFGTNSLGIEYDGQVDNEGQGNQNNNRQQGGTIGGFNLNWDASWEVKAKTGDYGWSAEFAIPLRTIRFASGSDRTWGLNIQRNIRKTNEVAYWAPLPIQFDIKRLSLAGELKGLNLRNPGNLKLIPYVLDNVNRDFNTDPSKAKNRVDAGADVKYSITPSLTLDLTYNTDFAQVEVDQQQINLDRFNLFFPEKRPFFLENAGFFTVGSPGEVDLFFSRRIGIANSGQIVPILGGARVSGRVNKTNVGVLSMFTDDATFTTSTDTTIVERNSFNVARVNQQVGQRSTIGGTFVSREGRGDIASDYNRVFAMDGKWGIGKKAQISGFYAHSNSPLETSEGNSFKVQGQYQWNGLDMNLAYTQVDESFDPQAGFLFRKAFRKPEFLVLKQVRMNGRLGSLMEIRPHVSYRGFWNFQDFQETGFLHIDNHWVWRQGFEIHTGVNFTTEGSLADFDIAGLGVTHAAGTYKNSEAQIVLITNPSKNIYFNTRHVMGGYFSGSRSAHSGTIGFRLGDRFNSEYTFNHNDLHLIIEGMDRYFGTDVFGARLSYAFKPRLILQSFLQYNSAADIFSANIRFNLLEQANTGLFVVYNEIWEKNSVLNRSFTVKYTHIINILN
;
A
#
# COMPACT_ATOMS: atom_id res chain seq x y z
N MET A 1 4.20 -10.34 -38.14
CA MET A 1 3.51 -9.08 -38.53
C MET A 1 2.02 -9.28 -38.82
N THR A 2 1.62 -10.36 -39.49
CA THR A 2 0.21 -10.68 -39.83
C THR A 2 -0.67 -10.99 -38.61
N PHE A 3 -0.17 -11.76 -37.62
CA PHE A 3 -0.90 -12.03 -36.37
C PHE A 3 -1.15 -10.77 -35.52
N PHE A 4 -0.14 -9.88 -35.44
CA PHE A 4 -0.24 -8.58 -34.77
C PHE A 4 -1.31 -7.69 -35.42
N ARG A 5 -1.40 -7.70 -36.76
CA ARG A 5 -2.46 -6.98 -37.48
C ARG A 5 -3.83 -7.58 -37.21
N SER A 6 -3.97 -8.91 -37.16
CA SER A 6 -5.24 -9.58 -36.88
C SER A 6 -5.74 -9.35 -35.45
N VAL A 7 -4.86 -9.42 -34.45
CA VAL A 7 -5.21 -9.12 -33.05
C VAL A 7 -5.57 -7.64 -32.90
N LEU A 8 -4.75 -6.73 -33.44
CA LEU A 8 -5.03 -5.29 -33.42
C LEU A 8 -6.35 -4.95 -34.14
N LEU A 9 -6.68 -5.62 -35.25
CA LEU A 9 -7.96 -5.45 -35.93
C LEU A 9 -9.12 -5.93 -35.05
N VAL A 10 -9.02 -7.08 -34.39
CA VAL A 10 -10.07 -7.60 -33.51
C VAL A 10 -10.24 -6.68 -32.31
N THR A 11 -9.16 -6.20 -31.68
CA THR A 11 -9.24 -5.24 -30.57
C THR A 11 -9.83 -3.91 -31.02
N CYS A 12 -9.41 -3.36 -32.16
CA CYS A 12 -9.96 -2.13 -32.73
C CYS A 12 -11.46 -2.28 -33.11
N THR A 13 -11.87 -3.43 -33.65
CA THR A 13 -13.27 -3.69 -34.01
C THR A 13 -14.14 -3.82 -32.74
N PHE A 14 -13.62 -4.44 -31.68
CA PHE A 14 -14.27 -4.47 -30.37
C PHE A 14 -14.34 -3.08 -29.71
N PHE A 15 -13.31 -2.25 -29.84
CA PHE A 15 -13.32 -0.86 -29.39
C PHE A 15 -14.35 -0.01 -30.17
N ALA A 16 -14.49 -0.23 -31.47
CA ALA A 16 -15.48 0.47 -32.30
C ALA A 16 -16.93 0.05 -31.99
N LEU A 17 -17.18 -1.25 -31.75
CA LEU A 17 -18.49 -1.77 -31.32
C LEU A 17 -18.89 -1.30 -29.91
N SER A 18 -17.91 -1.12 -29.01
CA SER A 18 -18.17 -0.62 -27.65
C SER A 18 -18.32 0.90 -27.56
N ALA A 19 -17.81 1.66 -28.55
CA ALA A 19 -18.08 3.09 -28.69
C ALA A 19 -19.55 3.40 -29.04
N GLN A 20 -20.24 2.50 -29.77
CA GLN A 20 -21.66 2.66 -30.11
C GLN A 20 -22.63 2.29 -28.97
N ALA A 21 -22.14 1.71 -27.87
CA ALA A 21 -22.98 1.20 -26.79
C ALA A 21 -23.34 2.23 -25.70
N GLN A 22 -22.83 3.47 -25.77
CA GLN A 22 -23.04 4.48 -24.73
C GLN A 22 -24.39 5.19 -24.84
N SER A 23 -25.33 4.78 -23.98
CA SER A 23 -26.31 5.73 -23.45
C SER A 23 -25.64 6.58 -22.35
N SER A 24 -26.08 7.83 -22.26
CA SER A 24 -25.71 8.90 -21.33
C SER A 24 -25.92 8.59 -19.83
N GLY A 25 -26.17 7.34 -19.43
CA GLY A 25 -26.56 6.94 -18.07
C GLY A 25 -25.47 6.34 -17.19
N THR A 26 -24.17 6.44 -17.54
CA THR A 26 -23.09 5.72 -16.82
C THR A 26 -22.25 6.61 -15.89
N MET A 27 -22.50 7.92 -15.84
CA MET A 27 -21.70 8.86 -15.05
C MET A 27 -22.62 9.74 -14.21
N PRO A 28 -22.39 9.85 -12.90
CA PRO A 28 -23.14 10.82 -12.09
C PRO A 28 -22.77 12.25 -12.50
N ASP A 29 -23.65 13.20 -12.19
CA ASP A 29 -23.28 14.61 -12.25
C ASP A 29 -22.16 14.89 -11.22
N VAL A 30 -21.09 15.52 -11.70
CA VAL A 30 -19.86 15.84 -10.96
C VAL A 30 -19.57 17.33 -10.96
N ASN A 31 -20.49 18.16 -11.48
CA ASN A 31 -20.38 19.61 -11.47
C ASN A 31 -20.81 20.17 -10.12
N GLU A 32 -21.94 19.72 -9.61
CA GLU A 32 -22.39 20.02 -8.25
C GLU A 32 -21.95 18.91 -7.30
N ARG A 33 -21.37 19.31 -6.16
CA ARG A 33 -20.96 18.40 -5.10
C ARG A 33 -21.81 18.68 -3.86
N PRO A 34 -22.20 17.64 -3.11
CA PRO A 34 -23.02 17.83 -1.93
C PRO A 34 -22.23 18.54 -0.81
N VAL A 35 -22.96 19.22 0.06
CA VAL A 35 -22.40 19.99 1.18
C VAL A 35 -23.03 19.50 2.47
N ALA A 36 -22.19 19.26 3.48
CA ALA A 36 -22.57 18.98 4.86
C ALA A 36 -22.02 20.08 5.78
N ASN A 37 -22.63 20.24 6.95
CA ASN A 37 -22.15 21.17 7.97
C ASN A 37 -21.69 20.38 9.20
N ALA A 38 -20.54 20.73 9.74
CA ALA A 38 -20.11 20.27 11.05
C ALA A 38 -20.70 21.19 12.13
N ILE A 39 -21.30 20.61 13.16
CA ILE A 39 -21.89 21.37 14.26
C ILE A 39 -20.90 21.47 15.41
N GLN A 40 -20.66 22.67 15.91
CA GLN A 40 -19.86 22.85 17.12
C GLN A 40 -20.66 22.41 18.35
N LEU A 41 -20.09 21.51 19.14
CA LEU A 41 -20.71 20.90 20.31
C LEU A 41 -20.20 21.55 21.60
N ASN A 42 -21.05 21.58 22.63
CA ASN A 42 -20.74 22.16 23.95
C ASN A 42 -20.29 21.11 24.99
N GLY A 43 -20.17 19.84 24.58
CA GLY A 43 -19.76 18.72 25.41
C GLY A 43 -19.45 17.49 24.56
N ASP A 44 -18.92 16.46 25.20
CA ASP A 44 -18.53 15.21 24.55
C ASP A 44 -19.62 14.13 24.77
N PRO A 45 -20.01 13.36 23.74
CA PRO A 45 -20.91 12.22 23.88
C PRO A 45 -20.23 11.04 24.60
N VAL A 46 -21.03 10.13 25.14
CA VAL A 46 -20.53 8.84 25.60
C VAL A 46 -20.42 7.92 24.40
N ILE A 47 -19.21 7.50 24.05
CA ILE A 47 -18.98 6.62 22.90
C ILE A 47 -19.33 5.18 23.30
N ASP A 48 -20.54 4.73 22.96
CA ASP A 48 -21.05 3.38 23.24
C ASP A 48 -21.78 2.73 22.04
N GLY A 49 -21.96 3.48 20.95
CA GLY A 49 -22.62 3.08 19.72
C GLY A 49 -24.13 3.34 19.71
N GLU A 50 -24.76 3.86 20.78
CA GLU A 50 -26.20 4.15 20.85
C GLU A 50 -26.52 5.56 20.35
N ILE A 51 -27.18 5.66 19.19
CA ILE A 51 -27.44 6.96 18.55
C ILE A 51 -28.94 7.28 18.44
N ILE A 52 -29.80 6.25 18.48
CA ILE A 52 -31.24 6.39 18.19
C ILE A 52 -31.97 6.92 19.41
N ASN A 53 -31.65 6.37 20.59
CA ASN A 53 -32.34 6.70 21.84
C ASN A 53 -31.63 7.77 22.66
N GLU A 54 -30.41 8.13 22.30
CA GLU A 54 -29.63 9.14 23.03
C GLU A 54 -30.07 10.57 22.66
N ASP A 55 -30.31 11.41 23.67
CA ASP A 55 -30.74 12.79 23.47
C ASP A 55 -29.66 13.66 22.82
N PHE A 56 -28.37 13.38 23.10
CA PHE A 56 -27.23 14.16 22.60
C PHE A 56 -27.24 14.30 21.07
N TRP A 57 -27.58 13.23 20.35
CA TRP A 57 -27.53 13.22 18.88
C TRP A 57 -28.80 13.74 18.20
N LYS A 58 -29.90 13.98 18.92
CA LYS A 58 -31.19 14.36 18.32
C LYS A 58 -31.18 15.77 17.72
N ASP A 59 -30.42 16.68 18.31
CA ASP A 59 -30.35 18.08 17.89
C ASP A 59 -29.33 18.33 16.76
N ILE A 60 -28.55 17.30 16.39
CA ILE A 60 -27.55 17.41 15.32
C ILE A 60 -28.21 17.01 14.00
N PRO A 61 -28.29 17.93 13.01
CA PRO A 61 -28.90 17.63 11.72
C PRO A 61 -28.20 16.45 11.05
N SER A 62 -28.98 15.47 10.62
CA SER A 62 -28.47 14.36 9.84
C SER A 62 -28.56 14.61 8.35
N PHE A 63 -27.74 13.89 7.59
CA PHE A 63 -27.81 13.87 6.14
C PHE A 63 -27.62 12.45 5.59
N ASP A 64 -28.10 12.26 4.37
CA ASP A 64 -28.01 11.03 3.56
C ASP A 64 -27.80 11.46 2.09
N GLY A 65 -28.32 10.69 1.12
CA GLY A 65 -28.21 10.92 -0.31
C GLY A 65 -27.20 10.00 -1.00
N LEU A 66 -26.81 8.89 -0.37
CA LEU A 66 -25.85 7.97 -0.96
C LEU A 66 -26.35 7.40 -2.29
N LYS A 67 -25.47 7.37 -3.30
CA LYS A 67 -25.74 6.78 -4.62
C LYS A 67 -24.81 5.62 -4.88
N GLN A 68 -25.37 4.53 -5.40
CA GLN A 68 -24.64 3.34 -5.75
C GLN A 68 -23.63 3.60 -6.87
N ILE A 69 -22.45 3.00 -6.75
CA ILE A 69 -21.51 2.78 -7.86
C ILE A 69 -21.56 1.33 -8.35
N ARG A 70 -21.94 0.41 -7.45
CA ARG A 70 -22.15 -1.03 -7.66
C ARG A 70 -23.34 -1.47 -6.81
N PRO A 71 -24.14 -2.44 -7.26
CA PRO A 71 -24.13 -2.99 -8.62
C PRO A 71 -24.84 -2.09 -9.65
N TYR A 72 -25.71 -1.16 -9.21
CA TYR A 72 -26.53 -0.32 -10.10
C TYR A 72 -26.10 1.15 -10.05
N ALA A 73 -25.04 1.48 -10.80
CA ALA A 73 -24.45 2.82 -10.79
C ALA A 73 -25.49 3.94 -11.02
N GLY A 74 -25.50 4.94 -10.12
CA GLY A 74 -26.37 6.11 -10.15
C GLY A 74 -27.71 5.97 -9.41
N GLN A 75 -28.13 4.76 -9.05
CA GLN A 75 -29.33 4.54 -8.23
C GLN A 75 -29.10 5.01 -6.78
N PRO A 76 -30.16 5.40 -6.04
CA PRO A 76 -30.07 5.59 -4.58
C PRO A 76 -29.57 4.32 -3.89
N ALA A 77 -28.89 4.47 -2.75
CA ALA A 77 -28.55 3.33 -1.90
C ALA A 77 -29.81 2.52 -1.53
N SER A 78 -29.70 1.21 -1.47
CA SER A 78 -30.86 0.34 -1.16
C SER A 78 -31.29 0.38 0.30
N GLU A 79 -30.39 0.77 1.19
CA GLU A 79 -30.64 0.92 2.62
C GLU A 79 -30.29 2.34 3.07
N LYS A 80 -31.12 2.93 3.94
CA LYS A 80 -30.96 4.31 4.44
C LYS A 80 -29.72 4.43 5.33
N THR A 81 -28.99 5.54 5.23
CA THR A 81 -27.86 5.84 6.14
C THR A 81 -28.02 7.24 6.72
N ASP A 82 -28.13 7.34 8.05
CA ASP A 82 -28.31 8.62 8.76
C ASP A 82 -26.98 9.07 9.35
N ILE A 83 -26.40 10.15 8.84
CA ILE A 83 -25.04 10.59 9.19
C ILE A 83 -25.09 11.94 9.90
N ARG A 84 -24.40 12.06 11.03
CA ARG A 84 -24.29 13.27 11.84
C ARG A 84 -22.81 13.58 12.09
N ILE A 85 -22.43 14.85 11.97
CA ILE A 85 -21.05 15.30 12.18
C ILE A 85 -21.05 16.48 13.15
N GLY A 86 -20.31 16.34 14.23
CA GLY A 86 -20.09 17.39 15.21
C GLY A 86 -18.62 17.49 15.63
N TYR A 87 -18.24 18.56 16.29
CA TYR A 87 -16.87 18.73 16.78
C TYR A 87 -16.82 19.63 18.03
N THR A 88 -15.84 19.40 18.89
CA THR A 88 -15.45 20.27 20.00
C THR A 88 -14.10 20.93 19.69
N GLU A 89 -13.52 21.67 20.64
CA GLU A 89 -12.19 22.26 20.44
C GLU A 89 -11.08 21.21 20.27
N THR A 90 -11.30 19.97 20.73
CA THR A 90 -10.29 18.91 20.77
C THR A 90 -10.66 17.66 19.99
N MET A 91 -11.94 17.46 19.65
CA MET A 91 -12.46 16.22 19.05
C MET A 91 -13.34 16.49 17.83
N LEU A 92 -13.24 15.61 16.83
CA LEU A 92 -14.21 15.45 15.75
C LEU A 92 -15.03 14.21 16.02
N TYR A 93 -16.35 14.32 15.89
CA TYR A 93 -17.28 13.22 16.04
C TYR A 93 -18.05 12.93 14.76
N VAL A 94 -18.17 11.64 14.44
CA VAL A 94 -19.04 11.16 13.36
C VAL A 94 -19.94 10.09 13.96
N ALA A 95 -21.25 10.31 13.88
CA ALA A 95 -22.27 9.37 14.31
C ALA A 95 -23.03 8.89 13.07
N VAL A 96 -23.19 7.57 12.93
CA VAL A 96 -23.89 6.99 11.80
C VAL A 96 -24.87 5.91 12.24
N VAL A 97 -26.10 5.98 11.75
CA VAL A 97 -27.08 4.89 11.81
C VAL A 97 -27.22 4.31 10.42
N CYS A 98 -26.80 3.06 10.27
CA CYS A 98 -26.88 2.32 9.03
C CYS A 98 -28.07 1.36 9.10
N TYR A 99 -29.20 1.78 8.55
CA TYR A 99 -30.38 0.94 8.52
C TYR A 99 -30.12 -0.28 7.62
N ASP A 100 -30.75 -1.40 7.95
CA ASP A 100 -30.72 -2.60 7.15
C ASP A 100 -32.04 -3.36 7.32
N SER A 101 -32.74 -3.64 6.22
CA SER A 101 -34.01 -4.38 6.23
C SER A 101 -33.90 -5.86 6.65
N GLN A 102 -32.67 -6.40 6.70
CA GLN A 102 -32.34 -7.78 7.08
C GLN A 102 -31.07 -7.83 7.96
N PRO A 103 -31.12 -7.28 9.20
CA PRO A 103 -29.94 -7.18 10.08
C PRO A 103 -29.32 -8.54 10.44
N ASP A 104 -30.10 -9.62 10.37
CA ASP A 104 -29.66 -11.00 10.56
C ASP A 104 -28.69 -11.49 9.47
N LYS A 105 -28.59 -10.76 8.35
CA LYS A 105 -27.72 -11.06 7.21
C LYS A 105 -26.52 -10.13 7.08
N LEU A 106 -26.26 -9.30 8.09
CA LEU A 106 -25.03 -8.50 8.14
C LEU A 106 -23.82 -9.43 8.05
N VAL A 107 -22.90 -9.10 7.14
CA VAL A 107 -21.69 -9.87 6.90
C VAL A 107 -20.53 -9.17 7.59
N VAL A 108 -19.87 -9.90 8.48
CA VAL A 108 -18.59 -9.48 9.06
C VAL A 108 -17.51 -10.49 8.72
N SER A 109 -16.57 -10.08 7.87
CA SER A 109 -15.52 -10.96 7.35
C SER A 109 -14.25 -11.01 8.19
N ASP A 110 -14.01 -10.01 9.04
CA ASP A 110 -12.81 -9.94 9.87
C ASP A 110 -13.06 -8.98 11.05
N ALA A 111 -12.77 -9.43 12.27
CA ALA A 111 -12.92 -8.65 13.50
C ALA A 111 -11.62 -7.95 13.94
N ARG A 112 -10.52 -8.09 13.20
CA ARG A 112 -9.26 -7.41 13.52
C ARG A 112 -9.33 -5.92 13.20
N ARG A 113 -8.61 -5.13 13.99
CA ARG A 113 -8.22 -3.76 13.62
C ARG A 113 -7.47 -3.77 12.26
N ASP A 114 -7.72 -2.74 11.46
CA ASP A 114 -7.19 -2.49 10.10
C ASP A 114 -7.49 -3.58 9.07
N ALA A 115 -8.40 -4.51 9.37
CA ALA A 115 -8.85 -5.47 8.38
C ALA A 115 -9.60 -4.76 7.24
N SER A 116 -9.42 -5.27 6.01
CA SER A 116 -10.09 -4.70 4.84
C SER A 116 -11.61 -4.62 5.03
N LEU A 117 -12.16 -3.44 4.76
CA LEU A 117 -13.59 -3.16 4.84
C LEU A 117 -14.37 -3.49 3.56
N ASP A 118 -13.72 -4.07 2.54
CA ASP A 118 -14.35 -4.43 1.26
C ASP A 118 -15.20 -5.71 1.37
N GLY A 119 -14.82 -6.58 2.29
CA GLY A 119 -15.39 -7.91 2.51
C GLY A 119 -16.57 -7.94 3.49
N THR A 120 -16.96 -6.80 4.06
CA THR A 120 -17.88 -6.71 5.20
C THR A 120 -18.90 -5.58 4.98
N ASP A 121 -20.01 -5.62 5.71
CA ASP A 121 -20.86 -4.45 5.87
C ASP A 121 -20.06 -3.38 6.62
N SER A 122 -19.88 -2.21 6.00
CA SER A 122 -18.95 -1.19 6.50
C SER A 122 -19.39 0.23 6.18
N PHE A 123 -18.88 1.15 6.98
CA PHE A 123 -19.01 2.59 6.79
C PHE A 123 -17.61 3.20 6.82
N LEU A 124 -17.28 3.98 5.80
CA LEU A 124 -16.03 4.71 5.71
C LEU A 124 -16.30 6.16 5.34
N PHE A 125 -15.41 7.04 5.76
CA PHE A 125 -15.38 8.41 5.28
C PHE A 125 -13.94 8.87 5.06
N ILE A 126 -13.78 9.84 4.17
CA ILE A 126 -12.51 10.50 3.90
C ILE A 126 -12.65 11.99 4.18
N ILE A 127 -11.64 12.58 4.81
CA ILE A 127 -11.54 14.02 5.04
C ILE A 127 -10.27 14.61 4.43
N ASP A 128 -10.42 15.66 3.64
CA ASP A 128 -9.33 16.51 3.16
C ASP A 128 -9.29 17.78 4.01
N THR A 129 -8.43 17.77 5.02
CA THR A 129 -8.33 18.80 6.08
C THR A 129 -7.66 20.10 5.63
N TYR A 130 -7.05 20.11 4.45
CA TYR A 130 -6.45 21.29 3.83
C TYR A 130 -7.28 21.84 2.67
N HIS A 131 -8.32 21.12 2.27
CA HIS A 131 -9.11 21.36 1.06
C HIS A 131 -8.24 21.51 -0.20
N ASP A 132 -7.19 20.70 -0.26
CA ASP A 132 -6.20 20.74 -1.32
C ASP A 132 -6.50 19.79 -2.48
N LYS A 133 -7.60 19.01 -2.36
CA LYS A 133 -8.16 18.07 -3.33
C LYS A 133 -7.25 16.91 -3.69
N GLN A 134 -6.25 16.63 -2.86
CA GLN A 134 -5.23 15.62 -3.12
C GLN A 134 -4.92 14.76 -1.91
N ASN A 135 -4.86 15.33 -0.72
CA ASN A 135 -4.42 14.64 0.48
C ASN A 135 -5.55 14.58 1.52
N GLY A 136 -5.62 13.49 2.28
CA GLY A 136 -6.66 13.32 3.28
C GLY A 136 -6.45 12.11 4.18
N PHE A 137 -7.40 11.90 5.08
CA PHE A 137 -7.42 10.79 6.02
C PHE A 137 -8.70 9.99 5.82
N VAL A 138 -8.57 8.66 5.75
CA VAL A 138 -9.69 7.72 5.70
C VAL A 138 -9.88 7.16 7.10
N PHE A 139 -11.13 7.09 7.53
CA PHE A 139 -11.56 6.38 8.73
C PHE A 139 -12.73 5.47 8.36
N GLY A 140 -12.84 4.33 9.02
CA GLY A 140 -13.92 3.39 8.76
C GLY A 140 -14.11 2.38 9.87
N THR A 141 -15.28 1.74 9.84
CA THR A 141 -15.64 0.67 10.76
C THR A 141 -16.63 -0.31 10.12
N ASN A 142 -16.92 -1.39 10.83
CA ASN A 142 -18.00 -2.33 10.53
C ASN A 142 -18.95 -2.46 11.71
N SER A 143 -19.93 -3.36 11.63
CA SER A 143 -20.92 -3.59 12.69
C SER A 143 -20.34 -4.17 14.00
N LEU A 144 -19.05 -4.53 14.05
CA LEU A 144 -18.33 -4.91 15.28
C LEU A 144 -17.51 -3.77 15.90
N GLY A 145 -17.45 -2.60 15.26
CA GLY A 145 -16.68 -1.47 15.77
C GLY A 145 -15.17 -1.65 15.62
N ILE A 146 -14.71 -2.27 14.52
CA ILE A 146 -13.27 -2.31 14.23
C ILE A 146 -12.77 -0.92 13.85
N GLU A 147 -11.54 -0.59 14.23
CA GLU A 147 -10.85 0.61 13.76
C GLU A 147 -10.21 0.30 12.40
N TYR A 148 -10.46 1.13 11.39
CA TYR A 148 -9.76 1.14 10.10
C TYR A 148 -9.39 2.57 9.77
N ASP A 149 -8.10 2.83 9.55
CA ASP A 149 -7.62 4.15 9.17
C ASP A 149 -6.56 4.08 8.06
N GLY A 150 -6.26 5.24 7.48
CA GLY A 150 -5.20 5.34 6.49
C GLY A 150 -5.02 6.77 5.98
N GLN A 151 -3.79 7.09 5.61
CA GLN A 151 -3.45 8.38 5.01
C GLN A 151 -3.49 8.29 3.48
N VAL A 152 -4.15 9.25 2.85
CA VAL A 152 -4.23 9.39 1.39
C VAL A 152 -3.36 10.56 0.97
N ASP A 153 -2.45 10.31 0.05
CA ASP A 153 -1.67 11.31 -0.67
C ASP A 153 -2.04 11.25 -2.16
N ASN A 154 -2.04 12.39 -2.85
CA ASN A 154 -2.23 12.44 -4.31
C ASN A 154 -3.46 11.66 -4.86
N GLU A 155 -4.58 11.68 -4.13
CA GLU A 155 -5.81 10.96 -4.47
C GLU A 155 -5.65 9.43 -4.55
N GLY A 156 -4.73 8.86 -3.77
CA GLY A 156 -4.47 7.41 -3.78
C GLY A 156 -3.64 6.92 -4.97
N GLN A 157 -3.16 7.85 -5.81
CA GLN A 157 -2.44 7.52 -7.05
C GLN A 157 -0.99 7.11 -6.76
N GLY A 158 -0.48 6.14 -7.52
CA GLY A 158 0.92 5.74 -7.45
C GLY A 158 1.19 4.39 -8.12
N ASN A 159 2.44 3.95 -8.08
CA ASN A 159 2.85 2.75 -8.81
C ASN A 159 2.19 1.50 -8.21
N GLN A 160 1.37 0.80 -9.00
CA GLN A 160 0.89 -0.56 -8.72
C GLN A 160 1.83 -1.52 -9.43
N ASN A 161 3.07 -1.65 -8.94
CA ASN A 161 4.03 -2.56 -9.57
C ASN A 161 3.66 -4.00 -9.21
N ASN A 162 3.44 -4.84 -10.23
CA ASN A 162 3.11 -6.27 -10.06
C ASN A 162 4.32 -7.13 -9.67
N ASN A 163 5.55 -6.60 -9.74
CA ASN A 163 6.77 -7.29 -9.29
C ASN A 163 6.98 -7.21 -7.77
N ARG A 164 5.92 -6.89 -7.01
CA ARG A 164 6.00 -6.76 -5.56
C ARG A 164 5.75 -8.08 -4.87
N GLN A 165 6.57 -8.30 -3.87
CA GLN A 165 6.54 -9.50 -3.08
C GLN A 165 5.68 -9.34 -1.82
N GLN A 166 5.63 -8.14 -1.22
CA GLN A 166 4.77 -7.86 -0.07
C GLN A 166 4.00 -6.55 -0.22
N GLY A 167 2.80 -6.51 0.35
CA GLY A 167 2.03 -5.28 0.54
C GLY A 167 2.67 -4.38 1.59
N GLY A 168 2.60 -3.06 1.38
CA GLY A 168 3.13 -2.01 2.26
C GLY A 168 2.86 -0.63 1.67
N THR A 169 3.39 0.43 2.29
CA THR A 169 3.17 1.82 1.87
C THR A 169 3.81 2.11 0.52
N ILE A 170 3.07 1.91 -0.57
CA ILE A 170 3.56 2.26 -1.89
C ILE A 170 2.42 2.75 -2.79
N GLY A 171 2.58 3.98 -3.26
CA GLY A 171 1.53 4.77 -3.88
C GLY A 171 0.82 5.65 -2.85
N GLY A 172 -0.13 6.45 -3.31
CA GLY A 172 -0.78 7.50 -2.52
C GLY A 172 -1.73 7.04 -1.41
N PHE A 173 -1.63 5.80 -0.92
CA PHE A 173 -2.44 5.33 0.21
C PHE A 173 -1.58 4.53 1.19
N ASN A 174 -1.52 5.01 2.42
CA ASN A 174 -0.74 4.44 3.51
C ASN A 174 -1.69 3.86 4.57
N LEU A 175 -1.92 2.55 4.48
CA LEU A 175 -2.67 1.77 5.47
C LEU A 175 -1.91 1.57 6.79
N ASN A 176 -0.59 1.77 6.80
CA ASN A 176 0.21 1.64 8.02
C ASN A 176 0.27 2.97 8.81
N TRP A 177 -0.45 4.01 8.35
CA TRP A 177 -0.62 5.23 9.12
C TRP A 177 -1.70 4.97 10.15
N ASP A 178 -1.29 4.94 11.42
CA ASP A 178 -2.11 4.49 12.52
C ASP A 178 -2.47 5.64 13.46
N ALA A 179 -3.77 5.97 13.49
CA ALA A 179 -4.29 7.07 14.28
C ALA A 179 -4.71 6.61 15.68
N SER A 180 -4.57 7.50 16.69
CA SER A 180 -5.20 7.32 18.00
C SER A 180 -6.59 7.94 17.98
N TRP A 181 -7.62 7.11 17.90
CA TRP A 181 -9.05 7.45 17.92
C TRP A 181 -9.85 6.28 18.51
N GLU A 182 -11.15 6.45 18.69
CA GLU A 182 -12.03 5.39 19.18
C GLU A 182 -13.30 5.27 18.32
N VAL A 183 -13.79 4.04 18.18
CA VAL A 183 -15.13 3.75 17.67
C VAL A 183 -15.83 2.69 18.50
N LYS A 184 -17.14 2.85 18.67
CA LYS A 184 -18.05 1.80 19.14
C LYS A 184 -19.17 1.62 18.14
N ALA A 185 -19.56 0.37 17.95
CA ALA A 185 -20.70 0.01 17.13
C ALA A 185 -21.73 -0.77 17.95
N LYS A 186 -23.00 -0.60 17.60
CA LYS A 186 -24.13 -1.32 18.18
C LYS A 186 -24.97 -1.92 17.07
N THR A 187 -25.28 -3.21 17.18
CA THR A 187 -26.21 -3.91 16.28
C THR A 187 -27.59 -3.96 16.91
N GLY A 188 -28.63 -3.87 16.08
CA GLY A 188 -30.02 -3.92 16.50
C GLY A 188 -30.94 -4.48 15.42
N ASP A 189 -32.24 -4.49 15.69
CA ASP A 189 -33.30 -4.89 14.74
C ASP A 189 -33.49 -3.93 13.57
N TYR A 190 -32.86 -2.76 13.63
CA TYR A 190 -32.84 -1.74 12.58
C TYR A 190 -31.63 -1.84 11.65
N GLY A 191 -30.62 -2.65 11.99
CA GLY A 191 -29.31 -2.67 11.32
C GLY A 191 -28.18 -2.48 12.32
N TRP A 192 -27.37 -1.43 12.15
CA TRP A 192 -26.32 -1.09 13.11
C TRP A 192 -25.98 0.40 13.12
N SER A 193 -25.43 0.88 14.23
CA SER A 193 -24.93 2.24 14.41
C SER A 193 -23.47 2.24 14.84
N ALA A 194 -22.77 3.34 14.61
CA ALA A 194 -21.42 3.55 15.13
C ALA A 194 -21.13 5.02 15.42
N GLU A 195 -20.34 5.23 16.46
CA GLU A 195 -19.86 6.53 16.92
C GLU A 195 -18.34 6.58 16.85
N PHE A 196 -17.82 7.55 16.12
CA PHE A 196 -16.39 7.80 15.95
C PHE A 196 -15.99 9.01 16.79
N ALA A 197 -14.93 8.87 17.57
CA ALA A 197 -14.32 9.94 18.34
C ALA A 197 -12.86 10.11 17.92
N ILE A 198 -12.60 11.16 17.13
CA ILE A 198 -11.29 11.43 16.52
C ILE A 198 -10.69 12.68 17.15
N PRO A 199 -9.65 12.55 17.99
CA PRO A 199 -8.92 13.71 18.49
C PRO A 199 -8.36 14.54 17.34
N LEU A 200 -8.64 15.84 17.32
CA LEU A 200 -8.11 16.77 16.32
C LEU A 200 -6.58 16.79 16.33
N ARG A 201 -5.93 16.51 17.47
CA ARG A 201 -4.47 16.34 17.57
C ARG A 201 -3.90 15.15 16.80
N THR A 202 -4.74 14.18 16.43
CA THR A 202 -4.34 12.99 15.68
C THR A 202 -4.25 13.26 14.17
N ILE A 203 -5.03 14.23 13.67
CA ILE A 203 -5.06 14.61 12.25
C ILE A 203 -4.42 15.98 12.05
N ARG A 204 -3.73 16.17 10.93
CA ARG A 204 -3.13 17.47 10.60
C ARG A 204 -4.14 18.32 9.85
N PHE A 205 -4.25 19.61 10.16
CA PHE A 205 -5.24 20.49 9.54
C PHE A 205 -4.82 21.96 9.55
N ALA A 206 -5.43 22.77 8.68
CA ALA A 206 -5.28 24.23 8.73
C ALA A 206 -6.19 24.86 9.80
N SER A 207 -5.61 25.44 10.85
CA SER A 207 -6.36 26.18 11.88
C SER A 207 -7.00 27.47 11.33
N GLY A 208 -8.12 27.91 11.88
CA GLY A 208 -8.81 29.15 11.51
C GLY A 208 -10.33 29.05 11.65
N SER A 209 -11.03 30.15 11.42
CA SER A 209 -12.49 30.21 11.39
C SER A 209 -13.05 29.87 10.01
N ASP A 210 -14.26 29.31 9.98
CA ASP A 210 -15.00 28.96 8.76
C ASP A 210 -14.16 28.16 7.75
N ARG A 211 -13.48 27.14 8.25
CA ARG A 211 -12.73 26.20 7.43
C ARG A 211 -13.68 25.26 6.71
N THR A 212 -13.35 24.98 5.45
CA THR A 212 -13.97 23.92 4.65
C THR A 212 -13.01 22.76 4.55
N TRP A 213 -13.49 21.55 4.80
CA TRP A 213 -12.78 20.31 4.48
C TRP A 213 -13.45 19.62 3.29
N GLY A 214 -12.68 18.85 2.51
CA GLY A 214 -13.28 17.91 1.57
C GLY A 214 -13.85 16.71 2.34
N LEU A 215 -15.03 16.22 1.96
CA LEU A 215 -15.67 15.06 2.59
C LEU A 215 -16.24 14.11 1.53
N ASN A 216 -15.99 12.82 1.69
CA ASN A 216 -16.81 11.81 1.03
C ASN A 216 -17.06 10.64 1.98
N ILE A 217 -18.12 9.89 1.72
CA ILE A 217 -18.60 8.81 2.56
C ILE A 217 -18.87 7.61 1.67
N GLN A 218 -18.49 6.43 2.13
CA GLN A 218 -18.71 5.16 1.48
C GLN A 218 -19.49 4.23 2.41
N ARG A 219 -20.53 3.61 1.86
CA ARG A 219 -21.28 2.53 2.49
C ARG A 219 -21.10 1.25 1.67
N ASN A 220 -20.67 0.18 2.32
CA ASN A 220 -20.67 -1.15 1.74
C ASN A 220 -21.83 -1.96 2.37
N ILE A 221 -22.74 -2.45 1.53
CA ILE A 221 -23.83 -3.35 1.95
C ILE A 221 -23.58 -4.70 1.31
N ARG A 222 -23.11 -5.65 2.13
CA ARG A 222 -22.36 -6.77 1.58
C ARG A 222 -23.25 -7.92 1.12
N LYS A 223 -24.42 -8.07 1.73
CA LYS A 223 -25.48 -9.00 1.27
C LYS A 223 -25.86 -8.81 -0.20
N THR A 224 -25.74 -7.60 -0.75
CA THR A 224 -26.11 -7.25 -2.14
C THR A 224 -24.92 -6.88 -3.04
N ASN A 225 -23.66 -6.97 -2.55
CA ASN A 225 -22.47 -6.41 -3.23
C ASN A 225 -22.60 -4.92 -3.57
N GLU A 226 -23.33 -4.17 -2.75
CA GLU A 226 -23.55 -2.75 -2.99
C GLU A 226 -22.44 -1.90 -2.38
N VAL A 227 -21.99 -0.94 -3.16
CA VAL A 227 -21.09 0.12 -2.73
C VAL A 227 -21.74 1.43 -3.14
N ALA A 228 -21.94 2.32 -2.19
CA ALA A 228 -22.57 3.61 -2.40
C ALA A 228 -21.72 4.76 -1.84
N TYR A 229 -21.78 5.92 -2.49
CA TYR A 229 -21.06 7.13 -2.08
C TYR A 229 -22.00 8.29 -1.86
N TRP A 230 -21.73 9.11 -0.83
CA TRP A 230 -22.47 10.36 -0.60
C TRP A 230 -22.20 11.38 -1.70
N ALA A 231 -20.92 11.64 -1.99
CA ALA A 231 -20.51 12.43 -3.14
C ALA A 231 -20.25 11.46 -4.30
N PRO A 232 -21.16 11.34 -5.30
CA PRO A 232 -21.11 10.27 -6.28
C PRO A 232 -19.84 10.33 -7.14
N LEU A 233 -19.29 9.16 -7.47
CA LEU A 233 -18.03 9.04 -8.21
C LEU A 233 -18.22 8.31 -9.54
N PRO A 234 -17.47 8.70 -10.59
CA PRO A 234 -17.28 7.88 -11.79
C PRO A 234 -16.81 6.46 -11.47
N ILE A 235 -17.25 5.48 -12.27
CA ILE A 235 -17.08 4.02 -12.02
C ILE A 235 -15.63 3.53 -11.84
N GLN A 236 -14.65 4.27 -12.34
CA GLN A 236 -13.22 3.94 -12.23
C GLN A 236 -12.55 4.51 -10.97
N PHE A 237 -13.25 5.35 -10.19
CA PHE A 237 -12.71 5.99 -8.99
C PHE A 237 -13.32 5.38 -7.73
N ASP A 238 -12.57 5.50 -6.63
CA ASP A 238 -12.98 5.14 -5.29
C ASP A 238 -12.97 6.38 -4.36
N ILE A 239 -13.27 6.19 -3.07
CA ILE A 239 -13.38 7.27 -2.08
C ILE A 239 -12.15 8.18 -2.04
N LYS A 240 -10.97 7.71 -2.45
CA LYS A 240 -9.71 8.48 -2.44
C LYS A 240 -9.68 9.61 -3.47
N ARG A 241 -10.63 9.69 -4.41
CA ARG A 241 -10.72 10.75 -5.42
C ARG A 241 -11.19 12.10 -4.84
N LEU A 242 -10.33 12.74 -4.06
CA LEU A 242 -10.60 13.99 -3.34
C LEU A 242 -10.92 15.19 -4.24
N SER A 243 -10.45 15.22 -5.49
CA SER A 243 -10.87 16.25 -6.45
C SER A 243 -12.36 16.23 -6.81
N LEU A 244 -13.04 15.14 -6.46
CA LEU A 244 -14.47 14.96 -6.55
C LEU A 244 -15.09 14.76 -5.16
N ALA A 245 -14.47 15.15 -4.05
CA ALA A 245 -15.16 15.12 -2.75
C ALA A 245 -16.34 16.12 -2.71
N GLY A 246 -17.26 15.93 -1.77
CA GLY A 246 -18.16 16.98 -1.28
C GLY A 246 -17.44 17.93 -0.32
N GLU A 247 -18.18 18.85 0.28
CA GLU A 247 -17.64 19.84 1.21
C GLU A 247 -18.25 19.67 2.62
N LEU A 248 -17.41 19.76 3.65
CA LEU A 248 -17.81 19.89 5.05
C LEU A 248 -17.47 21.31 5.51
N LYS A 249 -18.48 22.10 5.90
CA LYS A 249 -18.35 23.52 6.29
C LYS A 249 -18.61 23.73 7.77
N GLY A 250 -18.32 24.94 8.27
CA GLY A 250 -18.64 25.35 9.64
C GLY A 250 -17.58 25.01 10.68
N LEU A 251 -16.35 24.70 10.26
CA LEU A 251 -15.27 24.30 11.17
C LEU A 251 -14.46 25.51 11.67
N ASN A 252 -14.49 25.72 12.99
CA ASN A 252 -13.69 26.73 13.69
C ASN A 252 -12.58 26.03 14.47
N LEU A 253 -11.42 25.88 13.83
CA LEU A 253 -10.36 24.97 14.30
C LEU A 253 -9.21 25.74 14.95
N ARG A 254 -8.82 25.30 16.15
CA ARG A 254 -7.69 25.83 16.92
C ARG A 254 -6.59 24.78 17.04
N ASN A 255 -5.37 25.19 17.39
CA ASN A 255 -4.31 24.23 17.64
C ASN A 255 -4.58 23.52 18.99
N PRO A 256 -4.84 22.19 19.00
CA PRO A 256 -5.09 21.47 20.25
C PRO A 256 -3.81 21.22 21.05
N GLY A 257 -2.63 21.48 20.49
CA GLY A 257 -1.35 21.03 21.05
C GLY A 257 -1.18 19.51 20.93
N ASN A 258 0.06 19.06 20.80
CA ASN A 258 0.37 17.64 20.75
C ASN A 258 1.82 17.42 21.14
N LEU A 259 2.03 16.80 22.30
CA LEU A 259 3.33 16.35 22.76
C LEU A 259 3.18 14.94 23.33
N LYS A 260 3.81 13.98 22.67
CA LYS A 260 3.77 12.56 23.04
C LYS A 260 5.18 12.05 23.32
N LEU A 261 5.33 11.29 24.39
CA LEU A 261 6.51 10.48 24.67
C LEU A 261 6.10 9.01 24.56
N ILE A 262 6.85 8.23 23.78
CA ILE A 262 6.54 6.84 23.45
C ILE A 262 7.77 5.99 23.82
N PRO A 263 7.93 5.62 25.11
CA PRO A 263 9.00 4.74 25.52
C PRO A 263 8.68 3.29 25.12
N TYR A 264 9.73 2.51 24.87
CA TYR A 264 9.61 1.07 24.69
C TYR A 264 10.74 0.34 25.41
N VAL A 265 10.44 -0.91 25.76
CA VAL A 265 11.41 -1.90 26.23
C VAL A 265 11.20 -3.19 25.44
N LEU A 266 12.30 -3.85 25.12
CA LEU A 266 12.36 -5.07 24.34
C LEU A 266 13.31 -6.05 25.00
N ASP A 267 12.90 -7.32 25.08
CA ASP A 267 13.78 -8.44 25.37
C ASP A 267 13.71 -9.42 24.19
N ASN A 268 14.86 -9.77 23.63
CA ASN A 268 14.97 -10.69 22.51
C ASN A 268 16.00 -11.77 22.81
N VAL A 269 15.53 -13.01 22.84
CA VAL A 269 16.38 -14.20 22.90
C VAL A 269 16.46 -14.78 21.50
N ASN A 270 17.64 -14.69 20.87
CA ASN A 270 17.91 -15.27 19.56
C ASN A 270 18.93 -16.41 19.68
N ARG A 271 18.68 -17.51 18.98
CA ARG A 271 19.62 -18.61 18.82
C ARG A 271 19.78 -18.91 17.34
N ASP A 272 20.99 -18.69 16.86
CA ASP A 272 21.42 -19.06 15.51
C ASP A 272 22.24 -20.34 15.60
N PHE A 273 21.70 -21.41 15.02
CA PHE A 273 22.28 -22.73 15.08
C PHE A 273 23.38 -22.96 14.04
N ASN A 274 23.54 -22.05 13.07
CA ASN A 274 24.61 -22.12 12.06
C ASN A 274 25.92 -21.49 12.54
N THR A 275 25.86 -20.48 13.40
CA THR A 275 27.06 -19.76 13.89
C THR A 275 27.57 -20.28 15.23
N ASP A 276 26.71 -20.42 16.24
CA ASP A 276 27.05 -21.03 17.54
C ASP A 276 25.83 -21.77 18.11
N PRO A 277 25.62 -23.05 17.75
CA PRO A 277 24.46 -23.80 18.19
C PRO A 277 24.37 -23.97 19.72
N SER A 278 25.44 -23.69 20.48
CA SER A 278 25.47 -23.85 21.93
C SER A 278 25.00 -22.62 22.72
N LYS A 279 24.93 -21.44 22.09
CA LYS A 279 24.63 -20.18 22.80
C LYS A 279 23.41 -19.47 22.26
N ALA A 280 22.45 -19.20 23.16
CA ALA A 280 21.44 -18.18 22.90
C ALA A 280 22.04 -16.80 23.24
N LYS A 281 21.86 -15.84 22.33
CA LYS A 281 22.16 -14.43 22.58
C LYS A 281 20.90 -13.79 23.14
N ASN A 282 21.02 -13.20 24.33
CA ASN A 282 19.96 -12.34 24.85
C ASN A 282 20.33 -10.88 24.61
N ARG A 283 19.35 -10.09 24.17
CA ARG A 283 19.48 -8.65 23.97
C ARG A 283 18.28 -7.94 24.60
N VAL A 284 18.58 -7.09 25.58
CA VAL A 284 17.61 -6.16 26.15
C VAL A 284 17.88 -4.79 25.56
N ASP A 285 16.86 -4.19 24.94
CA ASP A 285 16.91 -2.84 24.42
C ASP A 285 15.84 -1.97 25.06
N ALA A 286 16.11 -0.69 25.15
CA ALA A 286 15.12 0.33 25.47
C ALA A 286 15.38 1.57 24.64
N GLY A 287 14.31 2.26 24.28
CA GLY A 287 14.37 3.49 23.51
C GLY A 287 13.12 4.32 23.73
N ALA A 288 13.10 5.50 23.12
CA ALA A 288 11.96 6.39 23.22
C ALA A 288 11.83 7.27 21.99
N ASP A 289 10.59 7.48 21.58
CA ASP A 289 10.24 8.45 20.55
C ASP A 289 9.50 9.64 21.18
N VAL A 290 9.76 10.83 20.67
CA VAL A 290 9.04 12.05 21.04
C VAL A 290 8.39 12.62 19.80
N LYS A 291 7.11 12.93 19.88
CA LYS A 291 6.36 13.64 18.83
C LYS A 291 5.85 14.96 19.38
N TYR A 292 6.18 16.06 18.70
CA TYR A 292 5.75 17.41 19.06
C TYR A 292 5.19 18.14 17.84
N SER A 293 3.92 18.56 17.90
CA SER A 293 3.32 19.40 16.86
C SER A 293 3.67 20.87 17.10
N ILE A 294 4.63 21.38 16.33
CA ILE A 294 5.02 22.79 16.30
C ILE A 294 3.81 23.65 15.89
N THR A 295 3.05 23.17 14.90
CA THR A 295 1.72 23.68 14.52
C THR A 295 0.82 22.46 14.21
N PRO A 296 -0.51 22.61 14.06
CA PRO A 296 -1.37 21.51 13.63
C PRO A 296 -0.96 20.87 12.30
N SER A 297 -0.18 21.60 11.49
CA SER A 297 0.28 21.18 10.18
C SER A 297 1.76 20.76 10.14
N LEU A 298 2.55 21.00 11.20
CA LEU A 298 4.01 20.81 11.22
C LEU A 298 4.45 20.08 12.49
N THR A 299 5.09 18.93 12.32
CA THR A 299 5.46 18.03 13.42
C THR A 299 6.97 17.77 13.46
N LEU A 300 7.53 17.76 14.68
CA LEU A 300 8.86 17.30 15.01
C LEU A 300 8.76 15.91 15.63
N ASP A 301 9.44 14.95 15.03
CA ASP A 301 9.63 13.59 15.55
C ASP A 301 11.10 13.41 15.93
N LEU A 302 11.35 12.90 17.12
CA LEU A 302 12.68 12.55 17.63
C LEU A 302 12.65 11.07 17.99
N THR A 303 13.73 10.36 17.68
CA THR A 303 13.90 8.96 18.08
C THR A 303 15.27 8.76 18.70
N TYR A 304 15.31 8.01 19.78
CA TYR A 304 16.54 7.55 20.42
C TYR A 304 16.49 6.03 20.57
N ASN A 305 17.53 5.35 20.05
CA ASN A 305 17.58 3.90 19.90
C ASN A 305 16.28 3.37 19.27
N THR A 306 16.08 3.61 17.97
CA THR A 306 14.78 3.34 17.33
C THR A 306 14.41 1.86 17.36
N ASP A 307 13.12 1.55 17.45
CA ASP A 307 12.64 0.17 17.49
C ASP A 307 12.71 -0.52 16.11
N PHE A 308 13.31 -1.71 16.08
CA PHE A 308 13.35 -2.60 14.92
C PHE A 308 12.44 -3.83 15.06
N ALA A 309 11.90 -4.10 16.24
CA ALA A 309 11.24 -5.37 16.56
C ALA A 309 9.79 -5.47 16.08
N GLN A 310 9.18 -4.36 15.65
CA GLN A 310 7.82 -4.37 15.09
C GLN A 310 7.75 -4.88 13.63
N VAL A 311 8.88 -5.18 12.99
CA VAL A 311 8.89 -5.64 11.61
C VAL A 311 8.44 -7.10 11.54
N GLU A 312 7.34 -7.35 10.82
CA GLU A 312 6.96 -8.70 10.39
C GLU A 312 8.12 -9.40 9.69
N VAL A 313 8.33 -10.69 9.96
CA VAL A 313 9.30 -11.49 9.21
C VAL A 313 8.98 -11.39 7.73
N ASP A 314 9.99 -11.11 6.91
CA ASP A 314 9.80 -11.06 5.47
C ASP A 314 9.37 -12.44 4.95
N GLN A 315 8.32 -12.45 4.13
CA GLN A 315 7.83 -13.66 3.47
C GLN A 315 8.93 -14.22 2.57
N GLN A 316 9.21 -15.52 2.70
CA GLN A 316 10.09 -16.22 1.77
C GLN A 316 9.40 -16.26 0.40
N GLN A 317 10.13 -15.93 -0.66
CA GLN A 317 9.62 -16.04 -2.02
C GLN A 317 10.67 -16.65 -2.93
N ILE A 318 10.21 -17.43 -3.89
CA ILE A 318 11.07 -17.94 -4.95
C ILE A 318 11.20 -16.83 -5.99
N ASN A 319 12.42 -16.35 -6.18
CA ASN A 319 12.74 -15.41 -7.23
C ASN A 319 13.09 -16.16 -8.51
N LEU A 320 12.15 -16.21 -9.46
CA LEU A 320 12.36 -16.79 -10.79
C LEU A 320 12.74 -15.73 -11.85
N ASP A 321 13.09 -14.53 -11.38
CA ASP A 321 13.63 -13.44 -12.19
C ASP A 321 15.14 -13.28 -11.89
N ARG A 322 15.86 -12.61 -12.78
CA ARG A 322 17.30 -12.33 -12.65
C ARG A 322 17.62 -11.11 -11.77
N PHE A 323 16.62 -10.50 -11.14
CA PHE A 323 16.77 -9.25 -10.37
C PHE A 323 16.33 -9.40 -8.91
N ASN A 324 16.94 -8.63 -8.02
CA ASN A 324 16.63 -8.67 -6.59
C ASN A 324 15.25 -8.11 -6.25
N LEU A 325 14.76 -8.53 -5.08
CA LEU A 325 13.39 -8.33 -4.65
C LEU A 325 13.24 -7.03 -3.83
N PHE A 326 12.07 -6.38 -3.95
CA PHE A 326 11.75 -5.16 -3.20
C PHE A 326 10.89 -5.48 -1.96
N PHE A 327 11.33 -5.05 -0.78
CA PHE A 327 10.61 -5.22 0.49
C PHE A 327 10.19 -3.85 1.08
N PRO A 328 8.91 -3.59 1.38
CA PRO A 328 8.48 -2.29 1.88
C PRO A 328 9.01 -1.98 3.30
N GLU A 329 9.01 -0.69 3.68
CA GLU A 329 9.25 -0.23 5.06
C GLU A 329 8.06 -0.59 5.96
N LYS A 330 8.32 -0.95 7.22
CA LYS A 330 7.30 -1.31 8.23
C LYS A 330 7.51 -0.68 9.60
N ARG A 331 8.61 0.05 9.83
CA ARG A 331 8.90 0.66 11.15
C ARG A 331 8.13 1.97 11.33
N PRO A 332 7.39 2.18 12.44
CA PRO A 332 6.50 3.34 12.62
C PRO A 332 7.16 4.70 12.40
N PHE A 333 8.38 4.89 12.89
CA PHE A 333 9.11 6.15 12.72
C PHE A 333 9.22 6.53 11.25
N PHE A 334 9.49 5.57 10.35
CA PHE A 334 9.67 5.84 8.92
C PHE A 334 8.37 5.86 8.11
N LEU A 335 7.29 5.26 8.62
CA LEU A 335 6.02 5.13 7.91
C LEU A 335 5.24 6.45 7.82
N GLU A 336 5.28 7.26 8.86
CA GLU A 336 4.49 8.49 8.90
C GLU A 336 5.04 9.55 7.93
N ASN A 337 4.22 10.02 6.99
CA ASN A 337 4.67 10.85 5.87
C ASN A 337 5.81 10.23 5.04
N ALA A 338 5.94 8.90 4.99
CA ALA A 338 6.93 8.25 4.11
C ALA A 338 6.76 8.73 2.67
N GLY A 339 5.50 8.80 2.21
CA GLY A 339 5.12 9.30 0.88
C GLY A 339 5.53 10.76 0.63
N PHE A 340 5.70 11.56 1.68
CA PHE A 340 6.21 12.92 1.55
C PHE A 340 7.65 12.92 1.05
N PHE A 341 8.54 12.07 1.55
CA PHE A 341 9.96 12.03 1.18
C PHE A 341 10.24 11.24 -0.11
N THR A 342 9.25 10.57 -0.67
CA THR A 342 9.40 9.76 -1.89
C THR A 342 9.52 10.63 -3.13
N VAL A 343 10.59 10.42 -3.90
CA VAL A 343 10.78 10.94 -5.25
C VAL A 343 11.26 9.77 -6.11
N GLY A 344 10.76 9.69 -7.34
CA GLY A 344 11.14 8.66 -8.30
C GLY A 344 9.96 7.77 -8.74
N SER A 345 10.25 6.53 -9.09
CA SER A 345 9.28 5.47 -9.40
C SER A 345 9.32 4.38 -8.33
N PRO A 346 8.33 4.32 -7.41
CA PRO A 346 8.40 3.42 -6.27
C PRO A 346 8.55 1.93 -6.64
N GLY A 347 9.55 1.27 -6.03
CA GLY A 347 9.93 -0.11 -6.31
C GLY A 347 10.76 -0.30 -7.58
N GLU A 348 11.30 0.78 -8.15
CA GLU A 348 12.15 0.74 -9.35
C GLU A 348 13.29 1.77 -9.28
N VAL A 349 12.95 3.04 -9.05
CA VAL A 349 13.89 4.15 -8.83
C VAL A 349 13.38 4.94 -7.63
N ASP A 350 13.84 4.61 -6.44
CA ASP A 350 13.55 5.36 -5.21
C ASP A 350 14.80 6.14 -4.81
N LEU A 351 14.72 7.47 -4.78
CA LEU A 351 15.89 8.29 -4.43
C LEU A 351 16.21 8.24 -2.94
N PHE A 352 15.19 7.97 -2.12
CA PHE A 352 15.31 7.76 -0.69
C PHE A 352 14.46 6.53 -0.32
N PHE A 353 15.09 5.57 0.33
CA PHE A 353 14.46 4.35 0.77
C PHE A 353 14.85 4.06 2.22
N SER A 354 13.96 4.42 3.14
CA SER A 354 14.23 4.38 4.59
C SER A 354 14.69 3.01 5.11
N ARG A 355 14.30 1.92 4.44
CA ARG A 355 14.73 0.57 4.77
C ARG A 355 16.24 0.36 4.63
N ARG A 356 16.94 1.20 3.85
CA ARG A 356 18.42 1.24 3.82
C ARG A 356 19.04 1.74 5.13
N ILE A 357 18.29 2.48 5.94
CA ILE A 357 18.79 2.98 7.21
C ILE A 357 18.61 1.89 8.28
N GLY A 358 19.73 1.46 8.85
CA GLY A 358 19.75 0.46 9.93
C GLY A 358 19.64 -0.99 9.47
N ILE A 359 19.82 -1.27 8.17
CA ILE A 359 19.86 -2.64 7.61
C ILE A 359 21.00 -2.72 6.60
N ALA A 360 21.90 -3.69 6.79
CA ALA A 360 23.01 -3.96 5.87
C ALA A 360 22.51 -4.63 4.57
N ASN A 361 23.35 -4.68 3.53
CA ASN A 361 23.02 -5.36 2.27
C ASN A 361 22.68 -6.85 2.45
N SER A 362 23.22 -7.48 3.51
CA SER A 362 22.93 -8.85 3.92
C SER A 362 21.58 -9.02 4.65
N GLY A 363 20.84 -7.94 4.90
CA GLY A 363 19.59 -7.94 5.66
C GLY A 363 19.76 -7.87 7.18
N GLN A 364 21.00 -7.83 7.68
CA GLN A 364 21.29 -7.77 9.11
C GLN A 364 21.09 -6.36 9.69
N ILE A 365 20.64 -6.28 10.94
CA ILE A 365 20.30 -5.01 11.61
C ILE A 365 21.57 -4.25 11.99
N VAL A 366 21.65 -2.99 11.57
CA VAL A 366 22.65 -2.01 12.01
C VAL A 366 21.96 -1.06 13.00
N PRO A 367 22.45 -0.91 14.24
CA PRO A 367 21.80 -0.06 15.23
C PRO A 367 21.63 1.39 14.74
N ILE A 368 20.48 2.00 15.03
CA ILE A 368 20.24 3.43 14.84
C ILE A 368 20.37 4.09 16.21
N LEU A 369 21.38 4.94 16.37
CA LEU A 369 21.66 5.66 17.61
C LEU A 369 20.55 6.67 17.93
N GLY A 370 20.04 7.32 16.89
CA GLY A 370 18.91 8.23 16.99
C GLY A 370 18.73 9.03 15.71
N GLY A 371 17.74 9.91 15.74
CA GLY A 371 17.48 10.81 14.64
C GLY A 371 16.33 11.77 14.90
N ALA A 372 16.17 12.68 13.97
CA ALA A 372 15.17 13.72 14.01
C ALA A 372 14.52 13.87 12.64
N ARG A 373 13.21 14.14 12.66
CA ARG A 373 12.44 14.49 11.47
C ARG A 373 11.55 15.68 11.79
N VAL A 374 11.62 16.71 10.97
CA VAL A 374 10.60 17.75 10.92
C VAL A 374 9.85 17.56 9.61
N SER A 375 8.53 17.44 9.65
CA SER A 375 7.74 17.31 8.43
C SER A 375 6.34 17.89 8.58
N GLY A 376 5.83 18.44 7.49
CA GLY A 376 4.48 18.99 7.48
C GLY A 376 4.30 20.07 6.43
N ARG A 377 3.29 20.91 6.65
CA ARG A 377 2.87 21.95 5.72
C ARG A 377 2.90 23.33 6.38
N VAL A 378 3.48 24.28 5.67
CA VAL A 378 3.43 25.71 5.95
C VAL A 378 2.72 26.38 4.77
N ASN A 379 1.48 26.83 4.99
CA ASN A 379 0.60 27.35 3.93
C ASN A 379 0.42 26.34 2.78
N LYS A 380 0.93 26.65 1.58
CA LYS A 380 0.87 25.81 0.38
C LYS A 380 2.16 25.02 0.15
N THR A 381 3.13 25.13 1.06
CA THR A 381 4.45 24.54 0.94
C THR A 381 4.56 23.39 1.92
N ASN A 382 4.75 22.19 1.41
CA ASN A 382 5.13 21.04 2.21
C ASN A 382 6.65 21.07 2.39
N VAL A 383 7.11 20.90 3.63
CA VAL A 383 8.53 20.91 4.00
C VAL A 383 8.83 19.68 4.82
N GLY A 384 10.02 19.12 4.62
CA GLY A 384 10.53 18.12 5.55
C GLY A 384 12.02 17.94 5.50
N VAL A 385 12.57 17.66 6.67
CA VAL A 385 13.98 17.42 6.93
C VAL A 385 14.07 16.18 7.79
N LEU A 386 14.95 15.25 7.45
CA LEU A 386 15.22 14.04 8.20
C LEU A 386 16.73 13.88 8.36
N SER A 387 17.17 13.52 9.56
CA SER A 387 18.56 13.18 9.85
C SER A 387 18.58 11.95 10.75
N MET A 388 19.32 10.92 10.34
CA MET A 388 19.43 9.65 11.05
C MET A 388 20.89 9.25 11.19
N PHE A 389 21.25 8.67 12.32
CA PHE A 389 22.60 8.23 12.64
C PHE A 389 22.61 6.75 12.97
N THR A 390 23.45 5.98 12.28
CA THR A 390 23.67 4.56 12.55
C THR A 390 25.00 4.35 13.25
N ASP A 391 25.07 3.31 14.08
CA ASP A 391 26.31 2.83 14.66
C ASP A 391 27.11 1.98 13.66
N ASP A 392 28.32 1.59 14.02
CA ASP A 392 29.06 0.56 13.31
C ASP A 392 28.54 -0.84 13.66
N ALA A 393 28.68 -1.77 12.72
CA ALA A 393 28.28 -3.16 12.92
C ALA A 393 29.22 -4.10 12.17
N THR A 394 29.65 -5.18 12.82
CA THR A 394 30.44 -6.24 12.19
C THR A 394 29.62 -7.52 12.15
N PHE A 395 29.47 -8.07 10.95
CA PHE A 395 28.74 -9.29 10.70
C PHE A 395 29.69 -10.36 10.17
N THR A 396 29.92 -11.40 10.97
CA THR A 396 30.74 -12.55 10.57
C THR A 396 29.85 -13.73 10.23
N THR A 397 29.94 -14.18 8.98
CA THR A 397 29.40 -15.46 8.51
C THR A 397 30.53 -16.52 8.53
N SER A 398 30.21 -17.78 8.23
CA SER A 398 31.21 -18.85 8.14
C SER A 398 32.29 -18.62 7.07
N THR A 399 32.04 -17.71 6.11
CA THR A 399 32.91 -17.48 4.95
C THR A 399 33.33 -16.02 4.75
N ASP A 400 32.68 -15.04 5.38
CA ASP A 400 32.92 -13.62 5.14
C ASP A 400 32.63 -12.75 6.38
N THR A 401 33.39 -11.66 6.54
CA THR A 401 33.14 -10.62 7.56
C THR A 401 32.80 -9.30 6.90
N THR A 402 31.55 -8.88 7.00
CA THR A 402 31.08 -7.58 6.54
C THR A 402 31.18 -6.55 7.67
N ILE A 403 31.91 -5.47 7.44
CA ILE A 403 31.99 -4.32 8.35
C ILE A 403 31.15 -3.19 7.76
N VAL A 404 30.20 -2.71 8.55
CA VAL A 404 29.41 -1.51 8.25
C VAL A 404 29.89 -0.41 9.17
N GLU A 405 30.43 0.66 8.60
CA GLU A 405 30.84 1.84 9.36
C GLU A 405 29.64 2.69 9.79
N ARG A 406 29.88 3.60 10.74
CA ARG A 406 28.90 4.62 11.16
C ARG A 406 28.51 5.48 9.97
N ASN A 407 27.22 5.79 9.86
CA ASN A 407 26.69 6.61 8.79
C ASN A 407 25.73 7.67 9.30
N SER A 408 25.71 8.80 8.60
CA SER A 408 24.61 9.76 8.68
C SER A 408 23.83 9.80 7.37
N PHE A 409 22.51 9.77 7.50
CA PHE A 409 21.57 9.90 6.38
C PHE A 409 20.78 11.18 6.57
N ASN A 410 20.88 12.09 5.61
CA ASN A 410 20.21 13.38 5.65
C ASN A 410 19.30 13.52 4.42
N VAL A 411 18.07 13.95 4.64
CA VAL A 411 17.10 14.21 3.57
C VAL A 411 16.48 15.57 3.80
N ALA A 412 16.41 16.39 2.75
CA ALA A 412 15.67 17.64 2.75
C ALA A 412 14.74 17.67 1.55
N ARG A 413 13.48 18.04 1.77
CA ARG A 413 12.47 18.13 0.72
C ARG A 413 11.58 19.35 0.91
N VAL A 414 11.32 20.01 -0.20
CA VAL A 414 10.33 21.09 -0.32
C VAL A 414 9.43 20.76 -1.50
N ASN A 415 8.12 20.86 -1.31
CA ASN A 415 7.13 20.65 -2.37
C ASN A 415 6.06 21.74 -2.28
N GLN A 416 5.98 22.57 -3.30
CA GLN A 416 5.07 23.69 -3.40
C GLN A 416 3.83 23.28 -4.17
N GLN A 417 2.66 23.46 -3.56
CA GLN A 417 1.39 23.33 -4.26
C GLN A 417 1.12 24.56 -5.14
N VAL A 418 0.73 24.30 -6.39
CA VAL A 418 0.36 25.28 -7.40
C VAL A 418 -1.05 24.95 -7.88
N GLY A 419 -2.02 25.81 -7.57
CA GLY A 419 -3.44 25.50 -7.82
C GLY A 419 -3.94 24.33 -6.97
N GLN A 420 -4.95 23.60 -7.44
CA GLN A 420 -5.62 22.55 -6.66
C GLN A 420 -5.15 21.13 -6.95
N ARG A 421 -4.44 20.88 -8.05
CA ARG A 421 -4.01 19.51 -8.45
C ARG A 421 -2.61 19.48 -9.06
N SER A 422 -1.79 20.48 -8.77
CA SER A 422 -0.43 20.58 -9.30
C SER A 422 0.57 20.92 -8.20
N THR A 423 1.79 20.42 -8.36
CA THR A 423 2.89 20.59 -7.41
C THR A 423 4.21 20.69 -8.14
N ILE A 424 5.17 21.39 -7.54
CA ILE A 424 6.58 21.38 -7.94
C ILE A 424 7.43 21.18 -6.70
N GLY A 425 8.42 20.30 -6.77
CA GLY A 425 9.23 19.91 -5.63
C GLY A 425 10.71 19.78 -5.96
N GLY A 426 11.50 19.81 -4.88
CA GLY A 426 12.93 19.56 -4.90
C GLY A 426 13.32 18.69 -3.72
N THR A 427 14.32 17.84 -3.90
CA THR A 427 14.82 16.95 -2.85
C THR A 427 16.33 16.82 -2.91
N PHE A 428 16.92 16.74 -1.73
CA PHE A 428 18.32 16.43 -1.52
C PHE A 428 18.41 15.23 -0.57
N VAL A 429 19.20 14.23 -0.95
CA VAL A 429 19.49 13.05 -0.14
C VAL A 429 21.00 12.93 -0.02
N SER A 430 21.50 12.71 1.19
CA SER A 430 22.92 12.52 1.46
C SER A 430 23.13 11.32 2.37
N ARG A 431 24.01 10.41 1.95
CA ARG A 431 24.68 9.44 2.82
C ARG A 431 26.09 9.96 3.04
N GLU A 432 26.53 9.99 4.29
CA GLU A 432 27.89 10.37 4.66
C GLU A 432 28.43 9.35 5.67
N GLY A 433 29.54 8.71 5.29
CA GLY A 433 30.33 7.87 6.17
C GLY A 433 30.94 8.71 7.29
N ARG A 434 30.89 8.18 8.51
CA ARG A 434 31.47 8.80 9.70
C ARG A 434 32.71 8.06 10.20
N GLY A 435 33.27 7.20 9.37
CA GLY A 435 34.60 6.62 9.59
C GLY A 435 35.71 7.58 9.15
N ASP A 436 36.90 7.02 8.91
CA ASP A 436 38.11 7.80 8.64
C ASP A 436 38.25 8.22 7.15
N ILE A 437 37.36 7.75 6.28
CA ILE A 437 37.43 7.98 4.83
C ILE A 437 36.64 9.23 4.45
N ALA A 438 37.35 10.34 4.20
CA ALA A 438 36.75 11.63 3.82
C ALA A 438 35.97 11.59 2.49
N SER A 439 36.25 10.61 1.62
CA SER A 439 35.57 10.41 0.34
C SER A 439 34.40 9.42 0.41
N ASP A 440 33.94 9.01 1.60
CA ASP A 440 32.77 8.16 1.76
C ASP A 440 31.49 9.01 1.86
N TYR A 441 31.01 9.48 0.70
CA TYR A 441 29.70 10.11 0.63
C TYR A 441 28.98 9.80 -0.69
N ASN A 442 27.65 9.92 -0.65
CA ASN A 442 26.80 9.92 -1.82
C ASN A 442 25.74 11.00 -1.67
N ARG A 443 25.55 11.80 -2.72
CA ARG A 443 24.61 12.92 -2.74
C ARG A 443 23.71 12.82 -3.96
N VAL A 444 22.40 12.94 -3.74
CA VAL A 444 21.40 12.91 -4.80
C VAL A 444 20.56 14.17 -4.72
N PHE A 445 20.46 14.87 -5.85
CA PHE A 445 19.59 16.01 -6.04
C PHE A 445 18.48 15.64 -7.00
N ALA A 446 17.26 16.10 -6.74
CA ALA A 446 16.14 15.90 -7.66
C ALA A 446 15.17 17.06 -7.69
N MET A 447 14.51 17.21 -8.84
CA MET A 447 13.34 18.06 -9.04
C MET A 447 12.20 17.19 -9.54
N ASP A 448 11.00 17.38 -8.99
CA ASP A 448 9.81 16.63 -9.36
C ASP A 448 8.62 17.57 -9.53
N GLY A 449 7.63 17.13 -10.30
CA GLY A 449 6.45 17.92 -10.55
C GLY A 449 5.26 17.09 -10.99
N LYS A 450 4.09 17.64 -10.72
CA LYS A 450 2.80 17.13 -11.19
C LYS A 450 1.95 18.30 -11.63
N TRP A 451 1.27 18.13 -12.75
CA TRP A 451 0.36 19.09 -13.33
C TRP A 451 -0.98 18.42 -13.60
N GLY A 452 -1.99 18.77 -12.81
CA GLY A 452 -3.37 18.33 -13.01
C GLY A 452 -4.06 19.13 -14.12
N ILE A 453 -4.62 18.43 -15.12
CA ILE A 453 -5.38 19.03 -16.22
C ILE A 453 -6.87 18.72 -16.00
N GLY A 454 -7.58 19.69 -15.44
CA GLY A 454 -8.98 19.56 -15.04
C GLY A 454 -9.19 18.46 -14.01
N LYS A 455 -10.27 17.67 -14.16
CA LYS A 455 -10.59 16.49 -13.32
C LYS A 455 -10.18 15.16 -13.98
N LYS A 456 -9.58 15.20 -15.18
CA LYS A 456 -9.49 14.04 -16.09
C LYS A 456 -8.06 13.56 -16.31
N ALA A 457 -7.11 14.47 -16.44
CA ALA A 457 -5.74 14.13 -16.81
C ALA A 457 -4.71 14.72 -15.84
N GLN A 458 -3.50 14.16 -15.89
CA GLN A 458 -2.33 14.67 -15.20
C GLN A 458 -1.05 14.36 -15.97
N ILE A 459 -0.06 15.24 -15.85
CA ILE A 459 1.31 15.00 -16.29
C ILE A 459 2.20 15.06 -15.05
N SER A 460 3.13 14.12 -14.89
CA SER A 460 4.07 14.11 -13.78
C SER A 460 5.44 13.64 -14.22
N GLY A 461 6.46 13.95 -13.43
CA GLY A 461 7.82 13.52 -13.72
C GLY A 461 8.82 13.95 -12.67
N PHE A 462 10.04 13.44 -12.82
CA PHE A 462 11.18 13.86 -12.04
C PHE A 462 12.44 13.86 -12.90
N TYR A 463 13.43 14.62 -12.45
CA TYR A 463 14.82 14.57 -12.87
C TYR A 463 15.67 14.44 -11.61
N ALA A 464 16.68 13.57 -11.63
CA ALA A 464 17.58 13.31 -10.53
C ALA A 464 19.02 13.17 -11.03
N HIS A 465 19.95 13.58 -10.17
CA HIS A 465 21.39 13.48 -10.39
C HIS A 465 22.05 12.93 -9.12
N SER A 466 22.91 11.93 -9.27
CA SER A 466 23.70 11.36 -8.18
C SER A 466 25.18 11.68 -8.34
N ASN A 467 25.83 12.03 -7.24
CA ASN A 467 27.26 12.30 -7.16
C ASN A 467 27.89 11.48 -6.02
N SER A 468 28.94 10.72 -6.38
CA SER A 468 29.79 9.97 -5.46
C SER A 468 31.27 10.24 -5.83
N PRO A 469 32.20 10.36 -4.87
CA PRO A 469 33.61 10.64 -5.16
C PRO A 469 34.33 9.64 -6.06
N LEU A 470 33.85 8.39 -6.07
CA LEU A 470 34.45 7.29 -6.81
C LEU A 470 33.90 7.17 -8.25
N GLU A 471 32.88 7.94 -8.61
CA GLU A 471 32.26 7.91 -9.94
C GLU A 471 32.83 9.05 -10.81
N THR A 472 33.31 8.71 -12.00
CA THR A 472 33.92 9.68 -12.93
C THR A 472 32.95 10.24 -13.98
N SER A 473 31.77 9.64 -14.11
CA SER A 473 30.73 10.03 -15.08
C SER A 473 29.47 10.55 -14.39
N GLU A 474 28.73 11.40 -15.10
CA GLU A 474 27.45 11.92 -14.59
C GLU A 474 26.40 10.80 -14.49
N GLY A 475 25.86 10.59 -13.29
CA GLY A 475 24.73 9.69 -13.08
C GLY A 475 23.43 10.47 -13.06
N ASN A 476 22.61 10.38 -14.12
CA ASN A 476 21.28 11.01 -14.17
C ASN A 476 20.16 9.97 -14.27
N SER A 477 18.97 10.36 -13.82
CA SER A 477 17.74 9.63 -14.08
C SER A 477 16.56 10.59 -14.24
N PHE A 478 15.65 10.27 -15.15
CA PHE A 478 14.41 11.03 -15.29
C PHE A 478 13.23 10.16 -15.68
N LYS A 479 12.03 10.66 -15.38
CA LYS A 479 10.77 10.09 -15.83
C LYS A 479 9.82 11.20 -16.25
N VAL A 480 9.07 10.96 -17.31
CA VAL A 480 7.88 11.73 -17.67
C VAL A 480 6.72 10.77 -17.86
N GLN A 481 5.55 11.13 -17.35
CA GLN A 481 4.34 10.32 -17.38
C GLN A 481 3.11 11.20 -17.64
N GLY A 482 2.26 10.76 -18.56
CA GLY A 482 0.93 11.30 -18.77
C GLY A 482 -0.12 10.26 -18.41
N GLN A 483 -1.18 10.69 -17.72
CA GLN A 483 -2.30 9.85 -17.36
C GLN A 483 -3.63 10.54 -17.67
N TYR A 484 -4.58 9.77 -18.19
CA TYR A 484 -5.95 10.19 -18.45
C TYR A 484 -6.91 9.17 -17.83
N GLN A 485 -7.78 9.61 -16.92
CA GLN A 485 -8.78 8.78 -16.27
C GLN A 485 -10.14 9.49 -16.30
N TRP A 486 -11.04 9.05 -17.18
CA TRP A 486 -12.39 9.58 -17.26
C TRP A 486 -13.34 8.65 -18.02
N ASN A 487 -14.63 8.63 -17.68
CA ASN A 487 -15.66 7.84 -18.38
C ASN A 487 -15.28 6.35 -18.57
N GLY A 488 -14.72 5.73 -17.53
CA GLY A 488 -14.23 4.36 -17.58
C GLY A 488 -13.00 4.14 -18.46
N LEU A 489 -12.43 5.17 -19.10
CA LEU A 489 -11.17 5.07 -19.83
C LEU A 489 -10.01 5.43 -18.88
N ASP A 490 -9.04 4.54 -18.77
CA ASP A 490 -7.77 4.76 -18.08
C ASP A 490 -6.64 4.59 -19.10
N MET A 491 -5.87 5.65 -19.31
CA MET A 491 -4.70 5.64 -20.18
C MET A 491 -3.49 6.13 -19.40
N ASN A 492 -2.39 5.42 -19.54
CA ASN A 492 -1.09 5.80 -19.01
C ASN A 492 -0.05 5.73 -20.12
N LEU A 493 0.83 6.71 -20.20
CA LEU A 493 2.00 6.70 -21.06
C LEU A 493 3.17 7.26 -20.25
N ALA A 494 4.27 6.52 -20.18
CA ALA A 494 5.45 6.99 -19.50
C ALA A 494 6.74 6.60 -20.22
N TYR A 495 7.79 7.38 -19.95
CA TYR A 495 9.15 7.11 -20.37
C TYR A 495 10.08 7.36 -19.18
N THR A 496 10.92 6.38 -18.86
CA THR A 496 11.92 6.46 -17.80
C THR A 496 13.31 6.20 -18.38
N GLN A 497 14.31 6.92 -17.92
CA GLN A 497 15.72 6.65 -18.23
C GLN A 497 16.53 6.66 -16.92
N VAL A 498 17.47 5.71 -16.83
CA VAL A 498 18.45 5.61 -15.75
C VAL A 498 19.81 5.40 -16.40
N ASP A 499 20.72 6.34 -16.22
CA ASP A 499 22.07 6.26 -16.76
C ASP A 499 22.92 5.24 -15.96
N GLU A 500 24.04 4.82 -16.54
CA GLU A 500 24.90 3.76 -15.97
C GLU A 500 25.52 4.14 -14.62
N SER A 501 26.03 5.37 -14.49
CA SER A 501 26.60 5.90 -13.24
C SER A 501 25.56 6.41 -12.24
N PHE A 502 24.25 6.27 -12.50
CA PHE A 502 23.25 6.69 -11.52
C PHE A 502 23.24 5.75 -10.31
N ASP A 503 23.49 6.29 -9.12
CA ASP A 503 23.67 5.52 -7.89
C ASP A 503 23.14 6.26 -6.64
N PRO A 504 21.86 6.12 -6.29
CA PRO A 504 21.30 6.63 -5.04
C PRO A 504 21.54 5.63 -3.90
N GLN A 505 22.66 5.74 -3.18
CA GLN A 505 23.06 4.76 -2.16
C GLN A 505 22.14 4.73 -0.93
N ALA A 506 21.47 5.85 -0.63
CA ALA A 506 20.41 5.92 0.38
C ALA A 506 19.01 5.54 -0.16
N GLY A 507 18.95 5.13 -1.44
CA GLY A 507 17.74 4.80 -2.17
C GLY A 507 17.64 3.32 -2.56
N PHE A 508 16.82 3.04 -3.57
CA PHE A 508 16.67 1.73 -4.19
C PHE A 508 16.64 1.87 -5.72
N LEU A 509 17.50 1.10 -6.40
CA LEU A 509 17.45 0.90 -7.84
C LEU A 509 17.21 -0.56 -8.14
N PHE A 510 16.15 -0.85 -8.88
CA PHE A 510 15.87 -2.19 -9.37
C PHE A 510 16.83 -2.60 -10.50
N ARG A 511 17.14 -1.65 -11.40
CA ARG A 511 18.05 -1.82 -12.54
C ARG A 511 18.82 -0.52 -12.81
N LYS A 512 20.00 -0.63 -13.41
CA LYS A 512 20.80 0.50 -13.93
C LYS A 512 20.84 0.46 -15.46
N ALA A 513 21.28 1.55 -16.08
CA ALA A 513 21.59 1.64 -17.50
C ALA A 513 20.46 1.27 -18.48
N PHE A 514 19.25 1.83 -18.31
CA PHE A 514 18.09 1.50 -19.16
C PHE A 514 17.27 2.71 -19.61
N ARG A 515 16.55 2.50 -20.72
CA ARG A 515 15.44 3.32 -21.24
C ARG A 515 14.18 2.47 -21.24
N LYS A 516 13.07 3.01 -20.73
CA LYS A 516 11.82 2.28 -20.54
C LYS A 516 10.61 3.07 -21.02
N PRO A 517 10.12 2.82 -22.25
CA PRO A 517 8.76 3.17 -22.63
C PRO A 517 7.75 2.21 -21.99
N GLU A 518 6.67 2.75 -21.45
CA GLU A 518 5.55 1.98 -20.90
C GLU A 518 4.20 2.66 -21.20
N PHE A 519 3.16 1.86 -21.40
CA PHE A 519 1.79 2.37 -21.55
C PHE A 519 0.74 1.40 -21.00
N LEU A 520 -0.43 1.94 -20.68
CA LEU A 520 -1.66 1.21 -20.36
C LEU A 520 -2.82 1.88 -21.11
N VAL A 521 -3.72 1.08 -21.66
CA VAL A 521 -5.05 1.52 -22.09
C VAL A 521 -6.07 0.51 -21.58
N LEU A 522 -6.92 0.93 -20.67
CA LEU A 522 -8.00 0.14 -20.08
C LEU A 522 -9.33 0.84 -20.30
N LYS A 523 -10.35 0.08 -20.67
CA LYS A 523 -11.72 0.59 -20.78
C LYS A 523 -12.66 -0.24 -19.92
N GLN A 524 -13.26 0.37 -18.91
CA GLN A 524 -14.34 -0.20 -18.12
C GLN A 524 -15.69 0.08 -18.80
N VAL A 525 -16.42 -0.99 -19.12
CA VAL A 525 -17.73 -0.94 -19.80
C VAL A 525 -18.79 -1.56 -18.90
N ARG A 526 -19.80 -0.77 -18.52
CA ARG A 526 -20.97 -1.26 -17.77
C ARG A 526 -21.98 -1.90 -18.70
N MET A 527 -22.48 -3.08 -18.34
CA MET A 527 -23.47 -3.81 -19.16
C MET A 527 -24.91 -3.32 -18.92
N ASN A 528 -25.18 -2.60 -17.82
CA ASN A 528 -26.49 -2.02 -17.49
C ASN A 528 -27.68 -2.98 -17.67
N GLY A 529 -27.50 -4.25 -17.30
CA GLY A 529 -28.54 -5.28 -17.39
C GLY A 529 -28.71 -5.92 -18.78
N ARG A 530 -27.99 -5.48 -19.82
CA ARG A 530 -28.09 -6.04 -21.19
C ARG A 530 -27.70 -7.52 -21.30
N LEU A 531 -26.85 -8.00 -20.39
CA LEU A 531 -26.32 -9.38 -20.37
C LEU A 531 -26.55 -10.06 -19.02
N GLY A 532 -27.80 -10.03 -18.53
CA GLY A 532 -28.19 -10.75 -17.32
C GLY A 532 -27.41 -10.26 -16.09
N SER A 533 -26.72 -11.17 -15.39
CA SER A 533 -25.93 -10.91 -14.17
C SER A 533 -24.54 -10.30 -14.41
N LEU A 534 -24.07 -10.27 -15.65
CA LEU A 534 -22.79 -9.63 -16.00
C LEU A 534 -22.91 -8.12 -15.75
N MET A 535 -22.01 -7.59 -14.91
CA MET A 535 -22.04 -6.21 -14.45
C MET A 535 -21.16 -5.32 -15.32
N GLU A 536 -19.92 -5.74 -15.56
CA GLU A 536 -18.94 -4.99 -16.33
C GLU A 536 -17.95 -5.89 -17.05
N ILE A 537 -17.36 -5.32 -18.09
CA ILE A 537 -16.27 -5.89 -18.89
C ILE A 537 -15.14 -4.85 -18.89
N ARG A 538 -13.88 -5.27 -18.69
CA ARG A 538 -12.72 -4.38 -18.64
C ARG A 538 -11.60 -4.84 -19.58
N PRO A 539 -11.74 -4.70 -20.91
CA PRO A 539 -10.61 -4.91 -21.81
C PRO A 539 -9.49 -3.93 -21.52
N HIS A 540 -8.26 -4.42 -21.52
CA HIS A 540 -7.08 -3.57 -21.44
C HIS A 540 -5.87 -4.16 -22.16
N VAL A 541 -4.96 -3.26 -22.51
CA VAL A 541 -3.64 -3.58 -23.03
C VAL A 541 -2.60 -2.76 -22.28
N SER A 542 -1.50 -3.38 -21.90
CA SER A 542 -0.35 -2.70 -21.29
C SER A 542 0.96 -3.19 -21.87
N TYR A 543 1.94 -2.31 -21.92
CA TYR A 543 3.28 -2.62 -22.37
C TYR A 543 4.31 -1.97 -21.46
N ARG A 544 5.41 -2.67 -21.21
CA ARG A 544 6.66 -2.10 -20.69
C ARG A 544 7.82 -2.80 -21.38
N GLY A 545 8.88 -2.06 -21.69
CA GLY A 545 10.10 -2.66 -22.23
C GLY A 545 11.35 -1.95 -21.73
N PHE A 546 12.34 -2.70 -21.28
CA PHE A 546 13.64 -2.21 -20.86
C PHE A 546 14.63 -2.35 -22.02
N TRP A 547 15.25 -1.25 -22.38
CA TRP A 547 16.23 -1.17 -23.47
C TRP A 547 17.52 -0.59 -22.92
N ASN A 548 18.65 -1.20 -23.24
CA ASN A 548 19.93 -0.58 -22.92
C ASN A 548 20.22 0.62 -23.85
N PHE A 549 21.39 1.24 -23.73
CA PHE A 549 21.79 2.38 -24.55
C PHE A 549 22.30 2.01 -25.94
N GLN A 550 22.40 0.71 -26.26
CA GLN A 550 22.76 0.16 -27.57
C GLN A 550 21.56 -0.40 -28.32
N ASP A 551 20.34 0.03 -27.97
CA ASP A 551 19.06 -0.40 -28.58
C ASP A 551 18.78 -1.92 -28.49
N PHE A 552 19.40 -2.62 -27.53
CA PHE A 552 19.07 -4.00 -27.21
C PHE A 552 17.94 -4.07 -26.17
N GLN A 553 16.89 -4.84 -26.47
CA GLN A 553 15.78 -5.07 -25.56
C GLN A 553 16.13 -6.14 -24.53
N GLU A 554 16.37 -5.74 -23.29
CA GLU A 554 16.66 -6.67 -22.20
C GLU A 554 15.41 -7.34 -21.66
N THR A 555 14.30 -6.60 -21.56
CA THR A 555 13.02 -7.15 -21.11
C THR A 555 11.88 -6.51 -21.88
N GLY A 556 10.86 -7.27 -22.23
CA GLY A 556 9.62 -6.79 -22.84
C GLY A 556 8.43 -7.54 -22.29
N PHE A 557 7.36 -6.81 -21.98
CA PHE A 557 6.12 -7.41 -21.49
C PHE A 557 4.93 -6.66 -22.09
N LEU A 558 4.24 -7.31 -23.03
CA LEU A 558 2.95 -6.87 -23.58
C LEU A 558 1.86 -7.77 -23.01
N HIS A 559 0.88 -7.17 -22.34
CA HIS A 559 -0.25 -7.87 -21.75
C HIS A 559 -1.55 -7.39 -22.37
N ILE A 560 -2.38 -8.33 -22.81
CA ILE A 560 -3.71 -8.08 -23.35
C ILE A 560 -4.68 -8.93 -22.54
N ASP A 561 -5.67 -8.32 -21.90
CA ASP A 561 -6.56 -9.03 -21.00
C ASP A 561 -7.95 -8.39 -20.97
N ASN A 562 -8.92 -9.16 -20.52
CA ASN A 562 -10.28 -8.72 -20.28
C ASN A 562 -10.76 -9.27 -18.93
N HIS A 563 -11.21 -8.36 -18.05
CA HIS A 563 -11.89 -8.76 -16.83
C HIS A 563 -13.39 -8.81 -17.04
N TRP A 564 -13.97 -9.97 -16.77
CA TRP A 564 -15.40 -10.25 -16.78
C TRP A 564 -15.88 -10.23 -15.33
N VAL A 565 -16.82 -9.35 -14.99
CA VAL A 565 -17.22 -9.12 -13.59
C VAL A 565 -18.73 -9.23 -13.44
N TRP A 566 -19.18 -10.07 -12.51
CA TRP A 566 -20.58 -10.30 -12.23
C TRP A 566 -21.04 -9.54 -10.99
N ARG A 567 -22.34 -9.23 -10.90
CA ARG A 567 -22.93 -8.52 -9.74
C ARG A 567 -22.73 -9.25 -8.42
N GLN A 568 -22.51 -10.56 -8.45
CA GLN A 568 -22.28 -11.38 -7.26
C GLN A 568 -20.85 -11.25 -6.70
N GLY A 569 -19.93 -10.54 -7.39
CA GLY A 569 -18.53 -10.40 -7.00
C GLY A 569 -17.63 -11.55 -7.51
N PHE A 570 -18.12 -12.35 -8.44
CA PHE A 570 -17.31 -13.30 -9.20
C PHE A 570 -16.63 -12.56 -10.36
N GLU A 571 -15.37 -12.90 -10.65
CA GLU A 571 -14.63 -12.41 -11.81
C GLU A 571 -13.86 -13.53 -12.51
N ILE A 572 -13.75 -13.41 -13.83
CA ILE A 572 -12.84 -14.19 -14.66
C ILE A 572 -11.96 -13.19 -15.41
N HIS A 573 -10.65 -13.38 -15.43
CA HIS A 573 -9.76 -12.62 -16.32
C HIS A 573 -9.14 -13.58 -17.35
N THR A 574 -9.03 -13.13 -18.59
CA THR A 574 -8.63 -13.93 -19.76
C THR A 574 -7.50 -13.21 -20.50
N GLY A 575 -6.28 -13.37 -19.99
CA GLY A 575 -5.11 -12.62 -20.41
C GLY A 575 -4.20 -13.41 -21.34
N VAL A 576 -3.44 -12.69 -22.17
CA VAL A 576 -2.29 -13.21 -22.91
C VAL A 576 -1.11 -12.28 -22.68
N ASN A 577 0.02 -12.87 -22.28
CA ASN A 577 1.29 -12.17 -22.10
C ASN A 577 2.20 -12.50 -23.28
N PHE A 578 2.87 -11.50 -23.84
CA PHE A 578 4.01 -11.67 -24.74
C PHE A 578 5.24 -11.14 -24.03
N THR A 579 6.21 -12.01 -23.80
CA THR A 579 7.42 -11.67 -23.06
C THR A 579 8.64 -11.73 -23.97
N THR A 580 9.58 -10.81 -23.76
CA THR A 580 10.91 -10.83 -24.34
C THR A 580 11.90 -10.79 -23.19
N GLU A 581 12.82 -11.74 -23.12
CA GLU A 581 13.95 -11.71 -22.18
C GLU A 581 15.25 -11.76 -22.98
N GLY A 582 16.05 -10.70 -22.88
CA GLY A 582 17.31 -10.51 -23.58
C GLY A 582 18.48 -10.47 -22.60
N SER A 583 19.50 -11.29 -22.85
CA SER A 583 20.77 -11.24 -22.14
C SER A 583 21.94 -11.21 -23.12
N LEU A 584 22.92 -10.35 -22.83
CA LEU A 584 24.18 -10.25 -23.60
C LEU A 584 25.26 -11.22 -23.08
N ALA A 585 25.04 -11.82 -21.91
CA ALA A 585 25.92 -12.80 -21.30
C ALA A 585 25.10 -13.99 -20.82
N ASP A 586 25.78 -15.12 -20.64
CA ASP A 586 25.19 -16.29 -19.99
C ASP A 586 24.74 -15.93 -18.58
N PHE A 587 23.63 -16.51 -18.13
CA PHE A 587 23.04 -16.18 -16.85
C PHE A 587 22.38 -17.39 -16.19
N ASP A 588 22.38 -17.39 -14.86
CA ASP A 588 21.69 -18.39 -14.07
C ASP A 588 20.37 -17.82 -13.54
N ILE A 589 19.34 -18.68 -13.48
CA ILE A 589 18.13 -18.38 -12.73
C ILE A 589 18.31 -18.94 -11.33
N ALA A 590 18.17 -18.09 -10.32
CA ALA A 590 18.38 -18.46 -8.92
C ALA A 590 17.52 -19.69 -8.54
N GLY A 591 18.17 -20.69 -7.94
CA GLY A 591 17.51 -21.92 -7.47
C GLY A 591 17.31 -23.03 -8.51
N LEU A 592 17.61 -22.81 -9.81
CA LEU A 592 17.51 -23.86 -10.83
C LEU A 592 18.83 -24.59 -11.11
N GLY A 593 19.97 -23.99 -10.76
CA GLY A 593 21.28 -24.60 -10.96
C GLY A 593 21.64 -24.88 -12.43
N VAL A 594 21.04 -24.13 -13.36
CA VAL A 594 21.31 -24.22 -14.81
C VAL A 594 21.59 -22.85 -15.41
N THR A 595 22.55 -22.84 -16.34
CA THR A 595 23.00 -21.66 -17.07
C THR A 595 22.30 -21.57 -18.42
N HIS A 596 21.72 -20.39 -18.68
CA HIS A 596 21.10 -20.05 -19.95
C HIS A 596 22.11 -19.29 -20.80
N ALA A 597 22.16 -19.63 -22.09
CA ALA A 597 23.03 -18.94 -23.02
C ALA A 597 22.60 -17.48 -23.22
N ALA A 598 23.56 -16.61 -23.53
CA ALA A 598 23.27 -15.29 -24.04
C ALA A 598 22.34 -15.37 -25.27
N GLY A 599 21.34 -14.50 -25.32
CA GLY A 599 20.36 -14.50 -26.40
C GLY A 599 19.10 -13.71 -26.09
N THR A 600 18.17 -13.73 -27.04
CA THR A 600 16.83 -13.15 -26.88
C THR A 600 15.78 -14.25 -26.96
N TYR A 601 15.05 -14.43 -25.88
CA TYR A 601 13.96 -15.38 -25.72
C TYR A 601 12.64 -14.64 -25.86
N LYS A 602 11.79 -15.08 -26.79
CA LYS A 602 10.47 -14.48 -27.02
C LYS A 602 9.40 -15.53 -26.80
N ASN A 603 8.49 -15.25 -25.89
CA ASN A 603 7.48 -16.20 -25.45
C ASN A 603 6.08 -15.60 -25.50
N SER A 604 5.08 -16.49 -25.50
CA SER A 604 3.68 -16.16 -25.33
C SER A 604 3.07 -17.07 -24.28
N GLU A 605 2.24 -16.49 -23.41
CA GLU A 605 1.62 -17.19 -22.29
C GLU A 605 0.14 -16.85 -22.21
N ALA A 606 -0.69 -17.87 -22.01
CA ALA A 606 -2.08 -17.68 -21.65
C ALA A 606 -2.22 -17.54 -20.14
N GLN A 607 -3.10 -16.65 -19.70
CA GLN A 607 -3.40 -16.39 -18.30
C GLN A 607 -4.91 -16.52 -18.06
N ILE A 608 -5.27 -17.26 -17.02
CA ILE A 608 -6.64 -17.30 -16.49
C ILE A 608 -6.59 -16.91 -15.02
N VAL A 609 -7.42 -15.95 -14.62
CA VAL A 609 -7.62 -15.58 -13.22
C VAL A 609 -9.08 -15.85 -12.84
N LEU A 610 -9.30 -16.49 -11.70
CA LEU A 610 -10.62 -16.71 -11.13
C LEU A 610 -10.69 -16.06 -9.76
N ILE A 611 -11.64 -15.13 -9.59
CA ILE A 611 -11.87 -14.44 -8.32
C ILE A 611 -13.31 -14.70 -7.92
N THR A 612 -13.51 -15.11 -6.67
CA THR A 612 -14.83 -15.28 -6.10
C THR A 612 -15.11 -14.19 -5.07
N ASN A 613 -16.37 -14.10 -4.66
CA ASN A 613 -16.84 -13.11 -3.71
C ASN A 613 -16.06 -13.21 -2.37
N PRO A 614 -15.23 -12.22 -2.00
CA PRO A 614 -14.38 -12.28 -0.81
C PRO A 614 -15.14 -12.17 0.50
N SER A 615 -16.47 -12.07 0.49
CA SER A 615 -17.33 -12.00 1.69
C SER A 615 -18.01 -13.30 2.03
N LYS A 616 -17.80 -14.34 1.22
CA LYS A 616 -18.24 -15.68 1.57
C LYS A 616 -17.28 -16.29 2.60
N ASN A 617 -17.79 -17.23 3.39
CA ASN A 617 -16.97 -17.97 4.38
C ASN A 617 -15.80 -18.70 3.72
N ILE A 618 -15.95 -19.05 2.45
CA ILE A 618 -14.87 -19.57 1.61
C ILE A 618 -14.80 -18.72 0.35
N TYR A 619 -13.61 -18.23 0.04
CA TYR A 619 -13.32 -17.54 -1.21
C TYR A 619 -11.98 -17.99 -1.78
N PHE A 620 -11.85 -17.79 -3.08
CA PHE A 620 -10.72 -18.17 -3.91
C PHE A 620 -10.32 -16.99 -4.78
N ASN A 621 -9.02 -16.79 -4.91
CA ASN A 621 -8.37 -15.96 -5.91
C ASN A 621 -7.24 -16.79 -6.51
N THR A 622 -7.41 -17.28 -7.73
CA THR A 622 -6.43 -18.15 -8.40
C THR A 622 -5.98 -17.52 -9.71
N ARG A 623 -4.72 -17.78 -10.07
CA ARG A 623 -4.10 -17.40 -11.33
C ARG A 623 -3.34 -18.60 -11.88
N HIS A 624 -3.61 -18.89 -13.14
CA HIS A 624 -2.92 -19.91 -13.91
C HIS A 624 -2.27 -19.25 -15.11
N VAL A 625 -0.97 -19.47 -15.29
CA VAL A 625 -0.20 -18.99 -16.44
C VAL A 625 0.45 -20.21 -17.11
N MET A 626 0.25 -20.37 -18.40
CA MET A 626 0.83 -21.48 -19.17
C MET A 626 1.36 -20.99 -20.52
N GLY A 627 2.54 -21.43 -20.92
CA GLY A 627 3.12 -21.05 -22.21
C GLY A 627 4.63 -21.14 -22.26
N GLY A 628 5.24 -20.37 -23.16
CA GLY A 628 6.69 -20.35 -23.35
C GLY A 628 7.43 -19.69 -22.16
N TYR A 629 8.60 -20.21 -21.81
CA TYR A 629 9.46 -19.67 -20.76
C TYR A 629 10.93 -19.93 -21.12
N PHE A 630 11.69 -18.85 -21.33
CA PHE A 630 13.06 -18.89 -21.87
C PHE A 630 13.21 -19.83 -23.07
N SER A 631 13.97 -20.92 -22.92
CA SER A 631 14.23 -21.91 -23.98
C SER A 631 13.17 -23.02 -24.08
N GLY A 632 12.15 -23.01 -23.21
CA GLY A 632 11.12 -24.04 -23.17
C GLY A 632 9.77 -23.49 -22.74
N SER A 633 9.15 -24.09 -21.73
CA SER A 633 7.78 -23.80 -21.30
C SER A 633 7.62 -23.78 -19.78
N ARG A 634 6.55 -23.12 -19.30
CA ARG A 634 6.13 -23.18 -17.90
C ARG A 634 4.63 -23.40 -17.75
N SER A 635 4.26 -24.03 -16.65
CA SER A 635 2.91 -24.01 -16.08
C SER A 635 3.01 -23.52 -14.64
N ALA A 636 2.48 -22.33 -14.39
CA ALA A 636 2.53 -21.67 -13.10
C ALA A 636 1.11 -21.52 -12.53
N HIS A 637 0.91 -22.07 -11.34
CA HIS A 637 -0.35 -22.02 -10.61
C HIS A 637 -0.12 -21.29 -9.30
N SER A 638 -0.85 -20.20 -9.09
CA SER A 638 -0.83 -19.48 -7.82
C SER A 638 -2.25 -19.25 -7.35
N GLY A 639 -2.48 -19.30 -6.05
CA GLY A 639 -3.79 -18.98 -5.51
C GLY A 639 -3.81 -18.75 -4.02
N THR A 640 -4.85 -18.05 -3.60
CA THR A 640 -5.22 -17.85 -2.21
C THR A 640 -6.60 -18.43 -1.98
N ILE A 641 -6.72 -19.25 -0.94
CA ILE A 641 -7.98 -19.76 -0.42
C ILE A 641 -8.18 -19.15 0.95
N GLY A 642 -9.21 -18.33 1.11
CA GLY A 642 -9.60 -17.81 2.41
C GLY A 642 -10.72 -18.64 3.01
N PHE A 643 -10.58 -18.99 4.28
CA PHE A 643 -11.59 -19.67 5.08
C PHE A 643 -11.85 -18.87 6.37
N ARG A 644 -13.14 -18.64 6.65
CA ARG A 644 -13.60 -17.89 7.82
C ARG A 644 -14.61 -18.70 8.61
N LEU A 645 -14.46 -18.65 9.93
CA LEU A 645 -15.42 -19.24 10.86
C LEU A 645 -15.89 -18.16 11.83
N GLY A 646 -17.10 -17.65 11.57
CA GLY A 646 -17.61 -16.46 12.26
C GLY A 646 -16.79 -15.22 11.91
N ASP A 647 -16.72 -14.31 12.87
CA ASP A 647 -16.02 -13.03 12.79
C ASP A 647 -14.60 -13.06 13.40
N ARG A 648 -14.36 -13.98 14.35
CA ARG A 648 -13.11 -14.05 15.13
C ARG A 648 -11.99 -14.84 14.48
N PHE A 649 -12.31 -15.89 13.71
CA PHE A 649 -11.30 -16.74 13.08
C PHE A 649 -11.25 -16.51 11.57
N ASN A 650 -10.08 -16.09 11.11
CA ASN A 650 -9.76 -15.91 9.69
C ASN A 650 -8.50 -16.70 9.35
N SER A 651 -8.53 -17.41 8.23
CA SER A 651 -7.38 -18.13 7.70
C SER A 651 -7.24 -17.92 6.20
N GLU A 652 -6.02 -17.74 5.73
CA GLU A 652 -5.67 -17.67 4.32
C GLU A 652 -4.58 -18.70 4.02
N TYR A 653 -4.80 -19.49 2.97
CA TYR A 653 -3.85 -20.47 2.48
C TYR A 653 -3.39 -20.04 1.10
N THR A 654 -2.09 -19.82 0.95
CA THR A 654 -1.47 -19.46 -0.32
C THR A 654 -0.70 -20.66 -0.87
N PHE A 655 -0.87 -20.93 -2.15
CA PHE A 655 -0.05 -21.90 -2.87
C PHE A 655 0.54 -21.23 -4.10
N ASN A 656 1.79 -21.56 -4.40
CA ASN A 656 2.48 -21.19 -5.62
C ASN A 656 3.25 -22.41 -6.10
N HIS A 657 2.88 -22.93 -7.26
CA HIS A 657 3.44 -24.12 -7.87
C HIS A 657 3.89 -23.77 -9.29
N ASN A 658 5.13 -24.10 -9.63
CA ASN A 658 5.68 -23.89 -10.97
C ASN A 658 6.31 -25.18 -11.48
N ASP A 659 5.80 -25.65 -12.61
CA ASP A 659 6.45 -26.66 -13.43
C ASP A 659 7.16 -25.97 -14.60
N LEU A 660 8.48 -26.16 -14.67
CA LEU A 660 9.33 -25.59 -15.71
C LEU A 660 9.92 -26.73 -16.53
N HIS A 661 9.81 -26.60 -17.85
CA HIS A 661 10.52 -27.44 -18.81
C HIS A 661 11.45 -26.54 -19.61
N LEU A 662 12.75 -26.77 -19.47
CA LEU A 662 13.80 -25.98 -20.13
C LEU A 662 14.62 -26.89 -21.05
N ILE A 663 15.08 -26.32 -22.16
CA ILE A 663 16.05 -26.97 -23.06
C ILE A 663 17.39 -26.28 -22.85
N ILE A 664 18.33 -26.96 -22.20
CA ILE A 664 19.65 -26.44 -21.84
C ILE A 664 20.70 -27.35 -22.46
N GLU A 665 21.64 -26.78 -23.23
CA GLU A 665 22.66 -27.54 -23.97
C GLU A 665 22.07 -28.67 -24.85
N GLY A 666 20.86 -28.46 -25.38
CA GLY A 666 20.14 -29.45 -26.19
C GLY A 666 19.53 -30.61 -25.40
N MET A 667 19.56 -30.56 -24.07
CA MET A 667 18.93 -31.55 -23.20
C MET A 667 17.69 -30.99 -22.51
N ASP A 668 16.66 -31.84 -22.37
CA ASP A 668 15.50 -31.53 -21.56
C ASP A 668 15.86 -31.51 -20.06
N ARG A 669 15.36 -30.50 -19.36
CA ARG A 669 15.46 -30.31 -17.92
C ARG A 669 14.10 -29.93 -17.36
N TYR A 670 13.70 -30.58 -16.27
CA TYR A 670 12.41 -30.37 -15.61
C TYR A 670 12.65 -29.92 -14.18
N PHE A 671 11.95 -28.86 -13.77
CA PHE A 671 12.02 -28.31 -12.42
C PHE A 671 10.61 -28.11 -11.89
N GLY A 672 10.37 -28.55 -10.65
CA GLY A 672 9.15 -28.29 -9.91
C GLY A 672 9.48 -27.47 -8.67
N THR A 673 8.75 -26.39 -8.43
CA THR A 673 8.92 -25.59 -7.22
C THR A 673 7.58 -25.26 -6.58
N ASP A 674 7.54 -25.34 -5.25
CA ASP A 674 6.33 -25.18 -4.45
C ASP A 674 6.61 -24.23 -3.29
N VAL A 675 5.74 -23.23 -3.15
CA VAL A 675 5.64 -22.41 -1.95
C VAL A 675 4.24 -22.55 -1.40
N PHE A 676 4.16 -23.04 -0.16
CA PHE A 676 2.92 -23.08 0.60
C PHE A 676 3.00 -22.07 1.73
N GLY A 677 1.91 -21.35 1.98
CA GLY A 677 1.78 -20.44 3.10
C GLY A 677 0.43 -20.57 3.77
N ALA A 678 0.39 -20.42 5.09
CA ALA A 678 -0.83 -20.39 5.88
C ALA A 678 -0.76 -19.21 6.86
N ARG A 679 -1.67 -18.24 6.70
CA ARG A 679 -1.93 -17.20 7.68
C ARG A 679 -3.14 -17.59 8.49
N LEU A 680 -2.98 -17.72 9.80
CA LEU A 680 -4.08 -17.99 10.71
C LEU A 680 -4.18 -16.80 11.66
N SER A 681 -5.41 -16.39 11.95
CA SER A 681 -5.67 -15.27 12.83
C SER A 681 -6.89 -15.55 13.69
N TYR A 682 -6.75 -15.30 14.99
CA TYR A 682 -7.84 -15.35 15.95
C TYR A 682 -7.88 -14.04 16.76
N ALA A 683 -8.99 -13.30 16.62
CA ALA A 683 -9.25 -12.10 17.41
C ALA A 683 -10.12 -12.46 18.62
N PHE A 684 -9.57 -12.42 19.83
CA PHE A 684 -10.35 -12.56 21.06
C PHE A 684 -11.21 -11.31 21.30
N LYS A 685 -10.63 -10.15 20.99
CA LYS A 685 -11.24 -8.81 20.91
C LYS A 685 -10.50 -8.02 19.81
N PRO A 686 -11.03 -6.91 19.29
CA PRO A 686 -10.34 -6.10 18.28
C PRO A 686 -8.91 -5.67 18.67
N ARG A 687 -8.61 -5.59 19.97
CA ARG A 687 -7.29 -5.23 20.54
C ARG A 687 -6.54 -6.39 21.20
N LEU A 688 -7.03 -7.63 21.09
CA LEU A 688 -6.39 -8.84 21.65
C LEU A 688 -6.39 -9.94 20.57
N ILE A 689 -5.25 -10.12 19.92
CA ILE A 689 -5.15 -10.89 18.68
C ILE A 689 -3.98 -11.88 18.75
N LEU A 690 -4.21 -13.12 18.29
CA LEU A 690 -3.17 -14.11 18.01
C LEU A 690 -3.11 -14.35 16.50
N GLN A 691 -1.92 -14.22 15.91
CA GLN A 691 -1.66 -14.45 14.50
C GLN A 691 -0.54 -15.45 14.34
N SER A 692 -0.62 -16.27 13.31
CA SER A 692 0.50 -17.11 12.88
C SER A 692 0.65 -17.07 11.37
N PHE A 693 1.89 -17.00 10.90
CA PHE A 693 2.24 -17.21 9.51
C PHE A 693 3.21 -18.38 9.42
N LEU A 694 2.77 -19.44 8.74
CA LEU A 694 3.55 -20.63 8.46
C LEU A 694 3.86 -20.65 6.97
N GLN A 695 5.08 -21.02 6.59
CA GLN A 695 5.47 -21.06 5.20
C GLN A 695 6.45 -22.20 4.94
N TYR A 696 6.31 -22.84 3.78
CA TYR A 696 7.23 -23.85 3.28
C TYR A 696 7.66 -23.48 1.86
N ASN A 697 8.95 -23.60 1.57
CA ASN A 697 9.54 -23.36 0.25
C ASN A 697 10.37 -24.59 -0.14
N SER A 698 9.92 -25.33 -1.15
CA SER A 698 10.59 -26.57 -1.59
C SER A 698 11.90 -26.34 -2.33
N ALA A 699 12.11 -25.17 -2.94
CA ALA A 699 13.35 -24.86 -3.67
C ALA A 699 14.54 -24.61 -2.72
N ALA A 700 14.27 -24.01 -1.56
CA ALA A 700 15.28 -23.79 -0.51
C ALA A 700 15.25 -24.89 0.57
N ASP A 701 14.22 -25.75 0.56
CA ASP A 701 13.91 -26.69 1.64
C ASP A 701 13.82 -26.01 3.01
N ILE A 702 13.14 -24.85 3.04
CA ILE A 702 12.97 -24.02 4.23
C ILE A 702 11.51 -24.05 4.68
N PHE A 703 11.31 -24.35 5.96
CA PHE A 703 10.06 -24.10 6.67
C PHE A 703 10.26 -22.92 7.63
N SER A 704 9.28 -22.03 7.72
CA SER A 704 9.30 -20.91 8.66
C SER A 704 7.97 -20.78 9.38
N ALA A 705 8.05 -20.44 10.67
CA ALA A 705 6.90 -20.15 11.51
C ALA A 705 7.13 -18.81 12.21
N ASN A 706 6.17 -17.90 12.06
CA ASN A 706 6.06 -16.66 12.81
C ASN A 706 4.74 -16.72 13.59
N ILE A 707 4.79 -16.56 14.92
CA ILE A 707 3.61 -16.52 15.78
C ILE A 707 3.67 -15.22 16.57
N ARG A 708 2.58 -14.45 16.55
CA ARG A 708 2.48 -13.13 17.15
C ARG A 708 1.24 -13.03 18.02
N PHE A 709 1.43 -12.68 19.27
CA PHE A 709 0.38 -12.28 20.18
C PHE A 709 0.46 -10.78 20.43
N ASN A 710 -0.65 -10.08 20.24
CA ASN A 710 -0.78 -8.65 20.45
C ASN A 710 -1.88 -8.36 21.46
N LEU A 711 -1.53 -7.57 22.47
CA LEU A 711 -2.48 -6.89 23.35
C LEU A 711 -2.26 -5.39 23.19
N LEU A 712 -3.14 -4.74 22.44
CA LEU A 712 -3.01 -3.34 22.05
C LEU A 712 -3.72 -2.42 23.06
N GLU A 713 -3.04 -1.37 23.48
CA GLU A 713 -3.64 -0.28 24.27
C GLU A 713 -4.22 0.80 23.35
N GLN A 714 -3.41 1.25 22.41
CA GLN A 714 -3.74 2.16 21.30
C GLN A 714 -3.02 1.68 20.04
N ALA A 715 -3.19 2.39 18.92
CA ALA A 715 -2.54 2.03 17.66
C ALA A 715 -1.02 1.87 17.83
N ASN A 716 -0.49 0.70 17.42
CA ASN A 716 0.93 0.30 17.52
C ASN A 716 1.59 0.34 18.91
N THR A 717 0.81 0.38 20.00
CA THR A 717 1.32 0.34 21.38
C THR A 717 0.60 -0.69 22.24
N GLY A 718 1.27 -1.17 23.27
CA GLY A 718 0.85 -2.29 24.10
C GLY A 718 1.93 -3.37 24.17
N LEU A 719 1.49 -4.61 24.40
CA LEU A 719 2.32 -5.79 24.55
C LEU A 719 2.35 -6.60 23.26
N PHE A 720 3.56 -6.92 22.80
CA PHE A 720 3.81 -7.79 21.65
C PHE A 720 4.68 -8.96 22.11
N VAL A 721 4.24 -10.18 21.80
CA VAL A 721 5.02 -11.40 22.01
C VAL A 721 5.15 -12.10 20.66
N VAL A 722 6.38 -12.26 20.19
CA VAL A 722 6.68 -12.82 18.87
C VAL A 722 7.60 -14.02 19.03
N TYR A 723 7.22 -15.12 18.40
CA TYR A 723 8.02 -16.31 18.25
C TYR A 723 8.33 -16.53 16.78
N ASN A 724 9.60 -16.72 16.45
CA ASN A 724 10.03 -17.12 15.11
C ASN A 724 10.88 -18.38 15.18
N GLU A 725 10.67 -19.27 14.24
CA GLU A 725 11.56 -20.38 13.99
C GLU A 725 11.67 -20.64 12.50
N ILE A 726 12.90 -20.92 12.06
CA ILE A 726 13.22 -21.25 10.68
C ILE A 726 13.94 -22.59 10.72
N TRP A 727 13.48 -23.51 9.88
CA TRP A 727 14.07 -24.82 9.68
C TRP A 727 14.56 -24.91 8.24
N GLU A 728 15.69 -25.59 8.06
CA GLU A 728 16.16 -26.03 6.75
C GLU A 728 16.33 -27.54 6.80
N LYS A 729 15.72 -28.24 5.85
CA LYS A 729 15.56 -29.70 5.88
C LYS A 729 14.89 -30.13 7.18
N ASN A 730 15.67 -30.72 8.09
CA ASN A 730 15.21 -31.25 9.38
C ASN A 730 15.91 -30.60 10.58
N SER A 731 16.64 -29.51 10.37
CA SER A 731 17.41 -28.81 11.39
C SER A 731 16.87 -27.40 11.59
N VAL A 732 16.82 -26.95 12.86
CA VAL A 732 16.50 -25.56 13.18
C VAL A 732 17.68 -24.69 12.76
N LEU A 733 17.46 -23.71 11.88
CA LEU A 733 18.47 -22.71 11.51
C LEU A 733 18.51 -21.56 12.52
N ASN A 734 17.34 -21.00 12.82
CA ASN A 734 17.22 -19.87 13.72
C ASN A 734 15.96 -20.00 14.57
N ARG A 735 16.07 -19.60 15.83
CA ARG A 735 14.92 -19.41 16.72
C ARG A 735 15.04 -18.06 17.40
N SER A 736 13.94 -17.31 17.44
CA SER A 736 13.86 -16.11 18.26
C SER A 736 12.56 -16.02 19.04
N PHE A 737 12.67 -15.48 20.24
CA PHE A 737 11.55 -15.12 21.08
C PHE A 737 11.72 -13.66 21.52
N THR A 738 10.71 -12.86 21.25
CA THR A 738 10.74 -11.42 21.50
C THR A 738 9.54 -11.03 22.35
N VAL A 739 9.79 -10.27 23.42
CA VAL A 739 8.75 -9.60 24.21
C VAL A 739 9.02 -8.10 24.12
N LYS A 740 8.01 -7.35 23.69
CA LYS A 740 8.07 -5.89 23.60
C LYS A 740 6.90 -5.28 24.35
N TYR A 741 7.17 -4.23 25.11
CA TYR A 741 6.12 -3.35 25.62
C TYR A 741 6.39 -1.90 25.18
N THR A 742 5.33 -1.19 24.81
CA THR A 742 5.38 0.21 24.39
C THR A 742 4.15 0.92 24.88
N HIS A 743 4.28 2.15 25.35
CA HIS A 743 3.17 2.93 25.91
C HIS A 743 3.19 4.36 25.36
N ILE A 744 2.03 5.01 25.27
CA ILE A 744 1.92 6.42 24.84
C ILE A 744 1.62 7.29 26.05
N ILE A 745 2.49 8.27 26.30
CA ILE A 745 2.31 9.29 27.34
C ILE A 745 1.98 10.62 26.66
N ASN A 746 0.75 11.09 26.82
CA ASN A 746 0.35 12.43 26.38
C ASN A 746 0.76 13.46 27.44
N ILE A 747 1.65 14.39 27.09
CA ILE A 747 2.20 15.38 28.02
C ILE A 747 1.32 16.65 28.06
N LEU A 748 0.67 16.98 26.95
CA LEU A 748 -0.27 18.10 26.85
C LEU A 748 -1.68 17.51 26.82
N ASN A 749 -2.48 17.77 27.86
CA ASN A 749 -3.87 17.34 27.94
C ASN A 749 -4.79 18.26 27.15
#